data_AF-A0A931C8V4-F1
#
_entry.id   AF-A0A931C8V4-F1
#
_cell.length_a   1.000
_cell.length_b   1.000
_cell.length_c   1.000
_cell.angle_alpha   90.00
_cell.angle_beta   90.00
_cell.angle_gamma   90.00
#
_symmetry.space_group_name_H-M   'P 1'
#
loop_
_entity.id
_entity.type
_entity.pdbx_description
1 polymer ?
#
loop_
_entity_poly.entity_id
_entity_poly.type
_entity_poly.pdbx_seq_one_letter_code
_entity_poly.pdbx_strand_id
1 'polypeptide(L)'
;MPEYLSPGVFIEEIDAGPRPIAGVSTSTAGMVGVTRRGPEDGKPRLVTSYLEFQRTFGGLLPDPVATVRSRWTNSAGEGGQWWKFPLAVRGFFENGGQRLFVKRVFSLGATPATATLKSGLTSEITKDAAVGEQDIEVRHLLGFAGKDQQVSIRRGDTGEELEQADVDSYVIGPQSTVRLKAPLTKGVRAARGDHLAVVPQNPRPDSITFTASSRGSWGKQVQVRLRPVAAAQLPVLPDPGQGGIFITQLSEDVKTKDDPVLVPRADLGDPVPDPLWVLIDGRRYLATLGADVGTDVTLDLDPARPEKPGWTGGATVVQRIRQANAADTDRIRLGGAAQLYRNALLQFDDAATGALVIRTVKEAPVDDLVTLDSALTGRYFENDRVYLIEAETAVRFTDEGGEVTEETIGGLHWLAASDGDPDAVAAAVSARSQLVRATGVGDLFTSRPWFAGGERAWTPLASGGDDNYGGLKPGDFVGVDGGSGRRTGIVALEDIDEVAICAVPGVWSQTVQQALIGHCEDLKDRFAILDPRNGLTIDQIQDFRAPYSTKYAALYYPWVVLNHPVTGLPTDLPPSGHMAGIYARTDVERGVHKAPANAVVRGINLRDGLAADLTRRHQDLLNPKGINALRYFPGMGNRVWGARTLSSDSAWRYVNVRRLFIFLEESIEEGTQWVVFEPNAEALWALVKQTVENFLGTVWRSGALAGTTPDEAYFVACDRTTMTEDDLQNGRLICVIGVAPVFPAEFVIFRIQQKTRETQPV
;
A
#
# COMPACT_ATOMS: atom_id res chain seq x y z
N MET A 1 46.07 -31.86 -22.54
CA MET A 1 45.42 -30.94 -23.50
C MET A 1 45.07 -31.75 -24.73
N PRO A 2 43.86 -31.60 -25.29
CA PRO A 2 43.52 -32.26 -26.55
C PRO A 2 44.43 -31.74 -27.66
N GLU A 3 44.90 -32.63 -28.53
CA GLU A 3 45.75 -32.27 -29.66
C GLU A 3 44.86 -32.09 -30.90
N TYR A 4 44.70 -30.84 -31.34
CA TYR A 4 43.85 -30.48 -32.47
C TYR A 4 44.64 -30.59 -33.79
N LEU A 5 44.37 -31.65 -34.57
CA LEU A 5 45.18 -32.01 -35.76
C LEU A 5 44.67 -31.42 -37.10
N SER A 6 43.62 -30.59 -37.08
CA SER A 6 43.08 -29.97 -38.30
C SER A 6 42.34 -28.66 -38.03
N PRO A 7 42.36 -27.66 -38.94
CA PRO A 7 41.66 -26.39 -38.75
C PRO A 7 40.13 -26.56 -38.77
N GLY A 8 39.41 -26.03 -37.77
CA GLY A 8 37.95 -26.08 -37.65
C GLY A 8 37.42 -25.22 -36.49
N VAL A 9 36.10 -25.08 -36.38
CA VAL A 9 35.44 -24.52 -35.19
C VAL A 9 35.16 -25.67 -34.23
N PHE A 10 35.75 -25.61 -33.04
CA PHE A 10 35.56 -26.61 -31.99
C PHE A 10 34.72 -25.99 -30.87
N ILE A 11 33.70 -26.72 -30.43
CA ILE A 11 32.89 -26.37 -29.27
C ILE A 11 33.34 -27.31 -28.15
N GLU A 12 34.01 -26.77 -27.13
CA GLU A 12 34.28 -27.48 -25.88
C GLU A 12 33.20 -27.10 -24.88
N GLU A 13 32.50 -28.10 -24.36
CA GLU A 13 31.63 -27.92 -23.21
C GLU A 13 32.51 -27.91 -21.95
N ILE A 14 32.74 -26.72 -21.42
CA ILE A 14 33.41 -26.55 -20.13
C ILE A 14 32.30 -26.61 -19.08
N ASP A 15 32.19 -27.72 -18.36
CA ASP A 15 31.38 -27.75 -17.14
C ASP A 15 31.90 -26.65 -16.22
N ALA A 16 31.06 -25.64 -15.97
CA ALA A 16 31.34 -24.66 -14.95
C ALA A 16 31.44 -25.43 -13.63
N GLY A 17 32.66 -25.55 -13.09
CA GLY A 17 32.87 -26.17 -11.78
C GLY A 17 31.89 -25.62 -10.73
N PRO A 18 31.67 -26.34 -9.61
CA PRO A 18 30.62 -26.00 -8.66
C PRO A 18 30.76 -24.55 -8.19
N ARG A 19 29.61 -23.90 -8.05
CA ARG A 19 29.54 -22.50 -7.59
C ARG A 19 30.17 -22.40 -6.20
N PRO A 20 31.06 -21.42 -5.95
CA PRO A 20 31.58 -21.18 -4.62
C PRO A 20 30.45 -20.93 -3.62
N ILE A 21 30.57 -21.47 -2.40
CA ILE A 21 29.63 -21.19 -1.32
C ILE A 21 29.71 -19.69 -0.98
N ALA A 22 28.58 -19.00 -1.10
CA ALA A 22 28.42 -17.63 -0.64
C ALA A 22 27.99 -17.62 0.83
N GLY A 23 28.45 -16.62 1.58
CA GLY A 23 27.99 -16.43 2.95
C GLY A 23 26.57 -15.87 2.98
N VAL A 24 25.68 -16.47 3.77
CA VAL A 24 24.33 -15.96 3.98
C VAL A 24 24.31 -14.64 4.78
N SER A 25 23.20 -13.91 4.69
CA SER A 25 23.02 -12.67 5.45
C SER A 25 22.73 -12.96 6.91
N THR A 26 23.53 -12.40 7.83
CA THR A 26 23.30 -12.51 9.28
C THR A 26 22.67 -11.27 9.90
N SER A 27 22.42 -10.23 9.09
CA SER A 27 21.97 -8.90 9.55
C SER A 27 20.48 -8.63 9.36
N THR A 28 19.77 -9.52 8.69
CA THR A 28 18.31 -9.42 8.49
C THR A 28 17.58 -9.82 9.76
N ALA A 29 16.68 -8.95 10.22
CA ALA A 29 15.85 -9.19 11.40
C ALA A 29 14.40 -9.51 11.03
N GLY A 30 13.73 -10.29 11.87
CA GLY A 30 12.30 -10.53 11.88
C GLY A 30 11.72 -10.11 13.23
N MET A 31 10.70 -9.26 13.20
CA MET A 31 10.04 -8.80 14.41
C MET A 31 8.53 -8.98 14.34
N VAL A 32 7.96 -9.38 15.47
CA VAL A 32 6.52 -9.59 15.64
C VAL A 32 6.01 -8.60 16.66
N GLY A 33 4.91 -7.91 16.36
CA GLY A 33 4.34 -6.95 17.29
C GLY A 33 3.08 -6.27 16.79
N VAL A 34 2.45 -5.53 17.70
CA VAL A 34 1.20 -4.83 17.41
C VAL A 34 1.50 -3.56 16.61
N THR A 35 0.68 -3.31 15.59
CA THR A 35 0.76 -2.09 14.77
C THR A 35 -0.63 -1.52 14.52
N ARG A 36 -0.68 -0.21 14.24
CA ARG A 36 -1.93 0.54 14.04
C ARG A 36 -2.73 0.02 12.85
N ARG A 37 -2.05 -0.24 11.74
CA ARG A 37 -2.60 -0.84 10.52
C ARG A 37 -1.58 -1.76 9.86
N GLY A 38 -1.92 -2.29 8.69
CA GLY A 38 -1.01 -3.05 7.84
C GLY A 38 -1.54 -4.45 7.52
N PRO A 39 -0.84 -5.20 6.66
CA PRO A 39 -1.28 -6.51 6.18
C PRO A 39 -1.61 -7.46 7.34
N GLU A 40 -2.77 -8.11 7.25
CA GLU A 40 -3.23 -9.10 8.25
C GLU A 40 -2.86 -10.53 7.80
N ASP A 41 -3.02 -10.78 6.51
CA ASP A 41 -2.65 -11.99 5.81
C ASP A 41 -1.31 -11.83 5.07
N GLY A 42 -0.85 -12.92 4.47
CA GLY A 42 0.42 -12.97 3.75
C GLY A 42 1.64 -13.15 4.64
N LYS A 43 2.79 -13.25 3.96
CA LYS A 43 4.11 -13.36 4.58
C LYS A 43 4.47 -12.08 5.35
N PRO A 44 5.39 -12.13 6.33
CA PRO A 44 5.94 -10.93 6.95
C PRO A 44 6.40 -9.90 5.91
N ARG A 45 6.13 -8.62 6.17
CA ARG A 45 6.44 -7.55 5.21
C ARG A 45 7.84 -7.01 5.47
N LEU A 46 8.69 -7.04 4.45
CA LEU A 46 9.98 -6.35 4.50
C LEU A 46 9.77 -4.83 4.54
N VAL A 47 10.50 -4.18 5.45
CA VAL A 47 10.69 -2.74 5.50
C VAL A 47 12.19 -2.44 5.62
N THR A 48 12.63 -1.41 4.93
CA THR A 48 14.04 -1.01 4.81
C THR A 48 14.35 0.33 5.49
N SER A 49 13.31 1.00 6.00
CA SER A 49 13.45 2.22 6.80
C SER A 49 12.29 2.37 7.78
N TYR A 50 12.48 3.20 8.81
CA TYR A 50 11.39 3.53 9.73
C TYR A 50 10.23 4.27 9.03
N LEU A 51 10.52 5.11 8.02
CA LEU A 51 9.49 5.79 7.24
C LEU A 51 8.64 4.80 6.44
N GLU A 52 9.24 3.76 5.86
CA GLU A 52 8.52 2.69 5.18
C GLU A 52 7.65 1.89 6.16
N PHE A 53 8.16 1.62 7.37
CA PHE A 53 7.36 1.05 8.45
C PHE A 53 6.15 1.94 8.79
N GLN A 54 6.33 3.27 8.93
CA GLN A 54 5.22 4.19 9.21
C GLN A 54 4.16 4.16 8.10
N ARG A 55 4.59 4.22 6.83
CA ARG A 55 3.70 4.16 5.66
C ARG A 55 2.91 2.86 5.55
N THR A 56 3.49 1.75 5.99
CA THR A 56 2.84 0.43 5.89
C THR A 56 1.99 0.11 7.12
N PHE A 57 2.48 0.43 8.31
CA PHE A 57 1.95 -0.06 9.58
C PHE A 57 1.31 1.01 10.49
N GLY A 58 1.35 2.29 10.10
CA GLY A 58 0.68 3.39 10.81
C GLY A 58 1.46 4.01 11.97
N GLY A 59 2.77 3.78 12.05
CA GLY A 59 3.68 4.48 12.96
C GLY A 59 3.45 4.16 14.44
N LEU A 60 3.47 5.20 15.29
CA LEU A 60 3.39 5.04 16.75
C LEU A 60 2.02 4.57 17.19
N LEU A 61 1.99 3.77 18.25
CA LEU A 61 0.75 3.37 18.90
C LEU A 61 0.45 4.28 20.09
N PRO A 62 -0.82 4.67 20.31
CA PRO A 62 -1.20 5.31 21.55
C PRO A 62 -1.03 4.32 22.71
N ASP A 63 -0.75 4.86 23.90
CA ASP A 63 -0.81 4.07 25.12
C ASP A 63 -2.23 3.50 25.27
N PRO A 64 -2.39 2.20 25.57
CA PRO A 64 -3.72 1.61 25.72
C PRO A 64 -4.42 2.16 26.96
N VAL A 65 -5.76 2.07 26.96
CA VAL A 65 -6.59 2.45 28.10
C VAL A 65 -6.11 1.78 29.38
N ALA A 66 -6.29 2.45 30.52
CA ALA A 66 -5.67 2.07 31.79
C ALA A 66 -5.95 0.61 32.21
N THR A 67 -7.13 0.07 31.90
CA THR A 67 -7.52 -1.31 32.19
C THR A 67 -6.66 -2.32 31.42
N VAL A 68 -6.54 -2.13 30.10
CA VAL A 68 -5.69 -2.95 29.21
C VAL A 68 -4.22 -2.80 29.60
N ARG A 69 -3.76 -1.57 29.82
CA ARG A 69 -2.40 -1.29 30.26
C ARG A 69 -2.06 -2.05 31.53
N SER A 70 -2.88 -1.92 32.57
CA SER A 70 -2.64 -2.52 33.88
C SER A 70 -2.63 -4.05 33.82
N ARG A 71 -3.53 -4.66 33.02
CA ARG A 71 -3.54 -6.11 32.81
C ARG A 71 -2.21 -6.61 32.25
N TRP A 72 -1.68 -5.93 31.23
CA TRP A 72 -0.45 -6.33 30.58
C TRP A 72 0.80 -5.97 31.42
N THR A 73 0.84 -4.84 32.12
CA THR A 73 2.02 -4.41 32.89
C THR A 73 2.16 -5.08 34.26
N ASN A 74 1.04 -5.46 34.88
CA ASN A 74 1.04 -6.02 36.23
C ASN A 74 1.23 -7.54 36.22
N SER A 75 1.05 -8.18 35.08
CA SER A 75 1.39 -9.60 34.90
C SER A 75 2.91 -9.77 34.85
N ALA A 76 3.47 -10.32 35.92
CA ALA A 76 4.93 -10.48 36.05
C ALA A 76 5.49 -11.50 35.03
N GLY A 77 4.78 -12.61 34.79
CA GLY A 77 5.24 -13.69 33.92
C GLY A 77 4.54 -13.77 32.55
N GLU A 78 3.40 -13.11 32.37
CA GLU A 78 2.59 -13.18 31.13
C GLU A 78 2.24 -11.78 30.61
N GLY A 79 3.15 -10.83 30.78
CA GLY A 79 2.91 -9.41 30.55
C GLY A 79 3.66 -8.82 29.36
N GLY A 80 3.48 -7.51 29.18
CA GLY A 80 4.11 -6.77 28.10
C GLY A 80 3.77 -5.28 28.09
N GLN A 81 4.54 -4.52 27.33
CA GLN A 81 4.24 -3.19 26.83
C GLN A 81 4.31 -3.19 25.29
N TRP A 82 3.48 -4.03 24.67
CA TRP A 82 3.47 -4.25 23.21
C TRP A 82 3.28 -2.96 22.39
N TRP A 83 2.67 -1.91 22.96
CA TRP A 83 2.49 -0.62 22.28
C TRP A 83 3.81 0.15 22.09
N LYS A 84 4.91 -0.30 22.72
CA LYS A 84 6.26 0.21 22.49
C LYS A 84 6.91 -0.36 21.21
N PHE A 85 6.27 -1.33 20.56
CA PHE A 85 6.81 -2.01 19.37
C PHE A 85 7.26 -1.06 18.24
N PRO A 86 6.46 -0.06 17.80
CA PRO A 86 6.93 0.90 16.78
C PRO A 86 8.22 1.63 17.14
N LEU A 87 8.38 2.00 18.42
CA LEU A 87 9.58 2.67 18.90
C LEU A 87 10.79 1.72 18.95
N ALA A 88 10.57 0.43 19.24
CA ALA A 88 11.63 -0.58 19.13
C ALA A 88 12.10 -0.77 17.68
N VAL A 89 11.17 -0.75 16.71
CA VAL A 89 11.49 -0.77 15.27
C VAL A 89 12.31 0.47 14.87
N ARG A 90 11.98 1.65 15.40
CA ARG A 90 12.82 2.84 15.21
C ARG A 90 14.23 2.63 15.76
N GLY A 91 14.35 2.08 16.96
CA GLY A 91 15.64 1.75 17.60
C GLY A 91 16.50 0.79 16.78
N PHE A 92 15.88 -0.16 16.06
CA PHE A 92 16.57 -1.04 15.10
C PHE A 92 17.27 -0.25 13.99
N PHE A 93 16.51 0.61 13.30
CA PHE A 93 17.04 1.41 12.19
C PHE A 93 18.08 2.45 12.65
N GLU A 94 17.84 3.13 13.78
CA GLU A 94 18.79 4.11 14.34
C GLU A 94 20.11 3.46 14.79
N ASN A 95 20.08 2.16 15.11
CA ASN A 95 21.27 1.40 15.45
C ASN A 95 21.98 0.76 14.24
N GLY A 96 21.54 1.03 13.01
CA GLY A 96 22.21 0.60 11.78
C GLY A 96 21.64 -0.68 11.17
N GLY A 97 20.50 -1.18 11.66
CA GLY A 97 19.73 -2.20 10.97
C GLY A 97 19.21 -1.70 9.62
N GLN A 98 19.18 -2.57 8.61
CA GLN A 98 18.82 -2.19 7.24
C GLN A 98 17.64 -2.99 6.68
N ARG A 99 17.48 -4.25 7.10
CA ARG A 99 16.45 -5.16 6.59
C ARG A 99 15.66 -5.73 7.75
N LEU A 100 14.38 -5.39 7.82
CA LEU A 100 13.48 -5.85 8.87
C LEU A 100 12.19 -6.40 8.26
N PHE A 101 11.92 -7.68 8.51
CA PHE A 101 10.61 -8.26 8.28
C PHE A 101 9.72 -8.03 9.48
N VAL A 102 8.51 -7.51 9.25
CA VAL A 102 7.53 -7.27 10.30
C VAL A 102 6.29 -8.13 10.06
N LYS A 103 5.89 -8.88 11.10
CA LYS A 103 4.56 -9.48 11.16
C LYS A 103 3.70 -8.74 12.19
N ARG A 104 2.56 -8.24 11.71
CA ARG A 104 1.56 -7.56 12.55
C ARG A 104 0.84 -8.57 13.44
N VAL A 105 0.70 -8.22 14.71
CA VAL A 105 -0.17 -8.87 15.68
C VAL A 105 -1.37 -7.96 15.95
N PHE A 106 -2.55 -8.53 16.03
CA PHE A 106 -3.78 -7.82 16.36
C PHE A 106 -4.74 -8.76 17.08
N SER A 107 -5.72 -8.19 17.79
CA SER A 107 -6.76 -8.98 18.43
C SER A 107 -7.65 -9.64 17.39
N LEU A 108 -7.94 -10.94 17.54
CA LEU A 108 -8.85 -11.66 16.62
C LEU A 108 -10.27 -11.07 16.62
N GLY A 109 -10.68 -10.42 17.71
CA GLY A 109 -11.95 -9.72 17.79
C GLY A 109 -11.88 -8.26 17.32
N ALA A 110 -10.78 -7.81 16.72
CA ALA A 110 -10.70 -6.50 16.09
C ALA A 110 -11.60 -6.43 14.85
N THR A 111 -12.18 -5.27 14.59
CA THR A 111 -13.09 -5.03 13.46
C THR A 111 -12.59 -3.85 12.62
N PRO A 112 -12.75 -3.90 11.28
CA PRO A 112 -12.40 -2.77 10.43
C PRO A 112 -13.47 -1.69 10.52
N ALA A 113 -13.06 -0.45 10.25
CA ALA A 113 -14.00 0.65 10.06
C ALA A 113 -14.64 0.56 8.68
N THR A 114 -15.88 1.01 8.54
CA THR A 114 -16.67 0.92 7.31
C THR A 114 -17.47 2.20 7.05
N ALA A 115 -17.72 2.47 5.78
CA ALA A 115 -18.64 3.47 5.28
C ALA A 115 -19.48 2.84 4.17
N THR A 116 -20.79 3.01 4.23
CA THR A 116 -21.68 2.59 3.16
C THR A 116 -22.18 3.82 2.43
N LEU A 117 -21.78 3.95 1.16
CA LEU A 117 -22.41 4.89 0.24
C LEU A 117 -23.67 4.22 -0.29
N LYS A 118 -24.79 4.89 -0.04
CA LYS A 118 -26.05 4.46 -0.60
C LYS A 118 -26.17 4.94 -2.02
N SER A 119 -27.25 4.49 -2.60
CA SER A 119 -27.78 5.05 -3.80
C SER A 119 -27.82 6.61 -3.71
N GLY A 120 -27.16 7.36 -4.61
CA GLY A 120 -27.36 8.80 -4.79
C GLY A 120 -26.43 9.44 -5.84
N LEU A 121 -26.90 10.48 -6.55
CA LEU A 121 -26.06 11.27 -7.45
C LEU A 121 -25.80 12.64 -6.84
N THR A 122 -24.53 13.03 -6.75
CA THR A 122 -24.12 14.35 -6.23
C THR A 122 -23.14 15.04 -7.17
N SER A 123 -23.10 16.37 -7.10
CA SER A 123 -22.12 17.22 -7.79
C SER A 123 -21.71 18.36 -6.85
N GLU A 124 -20.40 18.53 -6.64
CA GLU A 124 -19.86 19.56 -5.74
C GLU A 124 -20.14 20.96 -6.28
N ILE A 125 -20.52 21.89 -5.40
CA ILE A 125 -20.63 23.30 -5.74
C ILE A 125 -19.22 23.88 -5.86
N THR A 126 -18.92 24.51 -6.99
CA THR A 126 -17.58 25.06 -7.28
C THR A 126 -17.45 26.54 -6.94
N LYS A 127 -18.58 27.23 -6.73
CA LYS A 127 -18.63 28.66 -6.40
C LYS A 127 -19.72 28.97 -5.38
N ASP A 128 -19.41 29.85 -4.43
CA ASP A 128 -20.37 30.35 -3.46
C ASP A 128 -21.54 31.07 -4.17
N ALA A 129 -22.77 30.86 -3.68
CA ALA A 129 -23.96 31.57 -4.13
C ALA A 129 -24.77 32.08 -2.92
N ALA A 130 -25.20 33.34 -2.99
CA ALA A 130 -25.89 34.01 -1.89
C ALA A 130 -27.41 33.74 -1.90
N VAL A 131 -28.06 34.12 -0.80
CA VAL A 131 -29.53 34.15 -0.72
C VAL A 131 -30.09 35.05 -1.82
N GLY A 132 -31.11 34.59 -2.53
CA GLY A 132 -31.71 35.30 -3.66
C GLY A 132 -31.16 34.90 -5.03
N GLU A 133 -30.02 34.20 -5.10
CA GLU A 133 -29.48 33.70 -6.36
C GLU A 133 -30.20 32.44 -6.85
N GLN A 134 -30.23 32.23 -8.17
CA GLN A 134 -30.85 31.06 -8.81
C GLN A 134 -29.84 30.17 -9.53
N ASP A 135 -28.68 30.71 -9.89
CA ASP A 135 -27.67 30.02 -10.69
C ASP A 135 -26.61 29.41 -9.75
N ILE A 136 -26.49 28.09 -9.77
CA ILE A 136 -25.56 27.33 -8.94
C ILE A 136 -24.49 26.72 -9.83
N GLU A 137 -23.23 27.12 -9.63
CA GLU A 137 -22.09 26.54 -10.34
C GLU A 137 -21.72 25.21 -9.68
N VAL A 138 -21.73 24.14 -10.47
CA VAL A 138 -21.49 22.77 -10.05
C VAL A 138 -20.36 22.15 -10.87
N ARG A 139 -19.66 21.18 -10.27
CA ARG A 139 -18.49 20.53 -10.89
C ARG A 139 -18.86 19.80 -12.18
N HIS A 140 -20.01 19.13 -12.19
CA HIS A 140 -20.52 18.41 -13.36
C HIS A 140 -22.04 18.28 -13.35
N LEU A 141 -22.59 17.92 -14.52
CA LEU A 141 -23.99 17.50 -14.69
C LEU A 141 -24.11 16.05 -15.16
N LEU A 142 -23.04 15.27 -15.02
CA LEU A 142 -23.04 13.84 -15.30
C LEU A 142 -24.04 13.14 -14.39
N GLY A 143 -24.96 12.38 -14.98
CA GLY A 143 -26.00 11.64 -14.29
C GLY A 143 -27.34 12.38 -14.10
N PHE A 144 -27.37 13.70 -14.29
CA PHE A 144 -28.57 14.51 -14.04
C PHE A 144 -29.59 14.30 -15.16
N ALA A 145 -30.89 14.52 -14.89
CA ALA A 145 -31.93 14.46 -15.91
C ALA A 145 -32.20 15.82 -16.61
N GLY A 146 -31.64 16.91 -16.08
CA GLY A 146 -31.83 18.26 -16.62
C GLY A 146 -33.06 18.97 -16.05
N LYS A 147 -33.86 19.59 -16.91
CA LYS A 147 -35.04 20.39 -16.54
C LYS A 147 -36.06 19.56 -15.74
N ASP A 148 -36.73 20.22 -14.79
CA ASP A 148 -37.75 19.65 -13.89
C ASP A 148 -37.23 18.57 -12.93
N GLN A 149 -35.92 18.28 -12.92
CA GLN A 149 -35.31 17.40 -11.93
C GLN A 149 -35.36 18.04 -10.55
N GLN A 150 -35.86 17.29 -9.56
CA GLN A 150 -35.79 17.70 -8.17
C GLN A 150 -34.38 17.46 -7.60
N VAL A 151 -33.84 18.47 -6.94
CA VAL A 151 -32.50 18.47 -6.33
C VAL A 151 -32.55 18.98 -4.88
N SER A 152 -31.61 18.50 -4.07
CA SER A 152 -31.40 18.89 -2.67
C SER A 152 -29.97 19.42 -2.54
N ILE A 153 -29.82 20.62 -1.98
CA ILE A 153 -28.50 21.19 -1.67
C ILE A 153 -28.13 20.79 -0.26
N ARG A 154 -26.94 20.21 -0.09
CA ARG A 154 -26.47 19.68 1.19
C ARG A 154 -25.12 20.24 1.59
N ARG A 155 -24.93 20.38 2.90
CA ARG A 155 -23.64 20.77 3.48
C ARG A 155 -22.59 19.68 3.30
N GLY A 156 -21.39 20.07 2.87
CA GLY A 156 -20.29 19.12 2.67
C GLY A 156 -19.76 18.46 3.94
N ASP A 157 -19.80 19.18 5.06
CA ASP A 157 -19.20 18.78 6.33
C ASP A 157 -20.15 17.96 7.23
N THR A 158 -21.40 18.41 7.35
CA THR A 158 -22.41 17.76 8.21
C THR A 158 -23.30 16.80 7.44
N GLY A 159 -23.55 17.07 6.16
CA GLY A 159 -24.57 16.41 5.34
C GLY A 159 -26.00 16.94 5.54
N GLU A 160 -26.14 18.02 6.31
CA GLU A 160 -27.41 18.70 6.54
C GLU A 160 -28.00 19.25 5.23
N GLU A 161 -29.29 19.05 5.02
CA GLU A 161 -30.02 19.65 3.91
C GLU A 161 -30.22 21.15 4.13
N LEU A 162 -29.73 21.94 3.17
CA LEU A 162 -29.88 23.39 3.16
C LEU A 162 -31.18 23.80 2.49
N GLU A 163 -31.46 23.25 1.31
CA GLU A 163 -32.53 23.67 0.39
C GLU A 163 -32.97 22.49 -0.48
N GLN A 164 -34.25 22.44 -0.87
CA GLN A 164 -34.73 21.61 -1.99
C GLN A 164 -35.31 22.51 -3.07
N ALA A 165 -35.03 22.20 -4.33
CA ALA A 165 -35.47 22.98 -5.47
C ALA A 165 -35.65 22.11 -6.72
N ASP A 166 -36.40 22.64 -7.69
CA ASP A 166 -36.50 22.07 -9.02
C ASP A 166 -35.57 22.81 -9.99
N VAL A 167 -34.95 22.06 -10.90
CA VAL A 167 -34.14 22.62 -11.99
C VAL A 167 -35.04 23.27 -13.05
N ASP A 168 -34.75 24.52 -13.39
CA ASP A 168 -35.39 25.25 -14.50
C ASP A 168 -34.66 25.03 -15.82
N SER A 169 -33.34 25.22 -15.79
CA SER A 169 -32.45 25.07 -16.95
C SER A 169 -31.03 24.77 -16.49
N TYR A 170 -30.16 24.39 -17.42
CA TYR A 170 -28.76 24.12 -17.14
C TYR A 170 -27.87 24.54 -18.30
N VAL A 171 -26.58 24.70 -18.01
CA VAL A 171 -25.54 24.92 -19.00
C VAL A 171 -24.43 23.92 -18.74
N ILE A 172 -24.09 23.11 -19.74
CA ILE A 172 -22.94 22.20 -19.68
C ILE A 172 -21.71 22.93 -20.20
N GLY A 173 -20.63 22.89 -19.42
CA GLY A 173 -19.35 23.46 -19.80
C GLY A 173 -18.30 23.25 -18.70
N PRO A 174 -17.11 23.87 -18.85
CA PRO A 174 -16.07 23.86 -17.81
C PRO A 174 -16.59 24.37 -16.47
N GLN A 175 -17.55 25.30 -16.51
CA GLN A 175 -18.31 25.80 -15.37
C GLN A 175 -19.77 25.41 -15.60
N SER A 176 -20.11 24.17 -15.26
CA SER A 176 -21.49 23.71 -15.42
C SER A 176 -22.38 24.44 -14.42
N THR A 177 -23.52 24.94 -14.87
CA THR A 177 -24.43 25.75 -14.03
C THR A 177 -25.82 25.17 -14.06
N VAL A 178 -26.45 25.08 -12.90
CA VAL A 178 -27.87 24.74 -12.74
C VAL A 178 -28.63 26.00 -12.35
N ARG A 179 -29.66 26.35 -13.12
CA ARG A 179 -30.62 27.38 -12.72
C ARG A 179 -31.79 26.73 -12.00
N LEU A 180 -32.08 27.21 -10.79
CA LEU A 180 -33.21 26.78 -9.98
C LEU A 180 -34.48 27.56 -10.33
N LYS A 181 -35.65 26.92 -10.27
CA LYS A 181 -36.94 27.60 -10.48
C LYS A 181 -37.23 28.67 -9.43
N ALA A 182 -36.79 28.44 -8.20
CA ALA A 182 -36.92 29.38 -7.09
C ALA A 182 -35.53 29.85 -6.62
N PRO A 183 -35.38 31.12 -6.20
CA PRO A 183 -34.13 31.62 -5.64
C PRO A 183 -33.79 30.94 -4.31
N LEU A 184 -32.50 30.81 -4.01
CA LEU A 184 -31.99 30.26 -2.76
C LEU A 184 -32.53 31.00 -1.54
N THR A 185 -32.99 30.26 -0.54
CA THR A 185 -33.33 30.83 0.78
C THR A 185 -32.15 30.81 1.75
N LYS A 186 -31.16 29.94 1.51
CA LYS A 186 -29.89 29.86 2.25
C LYS A 186 -28.70 29.92 1.31
N GLY A 187 -27.65 30.65 1.71
CA GLY A 187 -26.40 30.70 0.96
C GLY A 187 -25.61 29.39 1.01
N VAL A 188 -24.88 29.10 -0.07
CA VAL A 188 -24.08 27.88 -0.26
C VAL A 188 -22.60 28.24 -0.37
N ARG A 189 -21.72 27.32 0.05
CA ARG A 189 -20.28 27.56 0.12
C ARG A 189 -19.48 26.42 -0.51
N ALA A 190 -18.71 26.73 -1.55
CA ALA A 190 -17.82 25.79 -2.22
C ALA A 190 -16.72 25.29 -1.27
N ALA A 191 -16.12 26.18 -0.48
CA ALA A 191 -15.03 25.83 0.45
C ALA A 191 -15.47 24.88 1.58
N ARG A 192 -16.77 24.80 1.89
CA ARG A 192 -17.32 23.85 2.87
C ARG A 192 -17.58 22.46 2.25
N GLY A 193 -17.43 22.34 0.92
CA GLY A 193 -17.76 21.13 0.17
C GLY A 193 -19.27 20.94 -0.03
N ASP A 194 -20.05 22.02 0.01
CA ASP A 194 -21.48 21.95 -0.27
C ASP A 194 -21.69 21.34 -1.67
N HIS A 195 -22.75 20.56 -1.82
CA HIS A 195 -22.99 19.80 -3.03
C HIS A 195 -24.48 19.74 -3.35
N LEU A 196 -24.77 19.64 -4.64
CA LEU A 196 -26.09 19.40 -5.18
C LEU A 196 -26.30 17.89 -5.25
N ALA A 197 -27.37 17.38 -4.67
CA ALA A 197 -27.76 15.97 -4.69
C ALA A 197 -29.08 15.80 -5.46
N VAL A 198 -29.16 14.84 -6.35
CA VAL A 198 -30.43 14.49 -7.00
C VAL A 198 -31.33 13.78 -5.99
N VAL A 199 -32.58 14.25 -5.85
CA VAL A 199 -33.56 13.59 -5.00
C VAL A 199 -34.06 12.33 -5.73
N PRO A 200 -33.86 11.12 -5.18
CA PRO A 200 -34.31 9.89 -5.82
C PRO A 200 -35.83 9.87 -5.96
N GLN A 201 -36.36 9.58 -7.14
CA GLN A 201 -37.79 9.31 -7.29
C GLN A 201 -38.20 7.96 -6.66
N ASN A 202 -37.27 7.00 -6.55
CA ASN A 202 -37.45 5.74 -5.82
C ASN A 202 -36.13 5.36 -5.13
N PRO A 203 -36.10 5.21 -3.79
CA PRO A 203 -34.91 4.74 -3.09
C PRO A 203 -34.65 3.27 -3.43
N ARG A 204 -33.46 2.97 -3.97
CA ARG A 204 -33.00 1.58 -4.19
C ARG A 204 -32.20 1.10 -2.97
N PRO A 205 -32.25 -0.20 -2.64
CA PRO A 205 -31.46 -0.76 -1.54
C PRO A 205 -29.96 -0.88 -1.87
N ASP A 206 -29.57 -0.64 -3.14
CA ASP A 206 -28.20 -0.86 -3.60
C ASP A 206 -27.21 0.09 -2.91
N SER A 207 -26.05 -0.46 -2.54
CA SER A 207 -25.02 0.30 -1.84
C SER A 207 -23.63 -0.29 -2.08
N ILE A 208 -22.64 0.59 -1.95
CA ILE A 208 -21.23 0.20 -1.93
C ILE A 208 -20.66 0.50 -0.54
N THR A 209 -20.07 -0.51 0.06
CA THR A 209 -19.42 -0.45 1.37
C THR A 209 -17.91 -0.40 1.19
N PHE A 210 -17.32 0.70 1.62
CA PHE A 210 -15.88 0.81 1.80
C PHE A 210 -15.52 0.32 3.20
N THR A 211 -14.53 -0.56 3.27
CA THR A 211 -13.99 -1.14 4.50
C THR A 211 -12.53 -0.77 4.59
N ALA A 212 -12.03 -0.34 5.75
CA ALA A 212 -10.61 -0.08 5.94
C ALA A 212 -9.79 -1.34 5.59
N SER A 213 -8.63 -1.15 4.94
CA SER A 213 -7.81 -2.26 4.42
C SER A 213 -7.30 -3.21 5.52
N SER A 214 -7.32 -2.77 6.77
CA SER A 214 -7.04 -3.58 7.93
C SER A 214 -7.96 -3.21 9.10
N ARG A 215 -8.19 -4.16 9.99
CA ARG A 215 -8.93 -3.98 11.24
C ARG A 215 -8.27 -2.95 12.13
N GLY A 216 -9.09 -2.30 12.95
CA GLY A 216 -8.65 -1.37 13.97
C GLY A 216 -9.34 -0.02 13.90
N SER A 217 -9.12 0.77 14.95
CA SER A 217 -9.74 2.08 15.10
C SER A 217 -9.20 3.11 14.10
N TRP A 218 -8.00 2.89 13.55
CA TRP A 218 -7.35 3.75 12.55
C TRP A 218 -8.25 4.04 11.34
N GLY A 219 -9.09 3.08 10.95
CA GLY A 219 -9.98 3.22 9.81
C GLY A 219 -10.98 4.37 9.96
N LYS A 220 -11.28 4.80 11.20
CA LYS A 220 -12.16 5.95 11.46
C LYS A 220 -11.58 7.28 11.01
N GLN A 221 -10.27 7.32 10.76
CA GLN A 221 -9.57 8.47 10.19
C GLN A 221 -9.55 8.46 8.65
N VAL A 222 -10.10 7.41 8.03
CA VAL A 222 -10.20 7.30 6.58
C VAL A 222 -11.53 7.88 6.12
N GLN A 223 -11.48 8.61 5.01
CA GLN A 223 -12.66 9.14 4.34
C GLN A 223 -12.60 8.82 2.85
N VAL A 224 -13.76 8.49 2.28
CA VAL A 224 -13.90 8.11 0.89
C VAL A 224 -14.82 9.07 0.17
N ARG A 225 -14.55 9.28 -1.12
CA ARG A 225 -15.40 10.01 -2.05
C ARG A 225 -15.43 9.23 -3.35
N LEU A 226 -16.62 8.85 -3.78
CA LEU A 226 -16.89 8.22 -5.07
C LEU A 226 -17.73 9.19 -5.90
N ARG A 227 -17.34 9.43 -7.15
CA ARG A 227 -18.00 10.40 -8.02
C ARG A 227 -17.97 9.97 -9.48
N PRO A 228 -18.94 10.42 -10.30
CA PRO A 228 -18.84 10.29 -11.74
C PRO A 228 -17.85 11.28 -12.34
N VAL A 229 -17.16 10.85 -13.38
CA VAL A 229 -16.22 11.65 -14.17
C VAL A 229 -16.49 11.44 -15.66
N ALA A 230 -16.25 12.47 -16.45
CA ALA A 230 -16.31 12.38 -17.90
C ALA A 230 -14.97 11.82 -18.38
N ALA A 231 -14.89 10.51 -18.59
CA ALA A 231 -13.67 9.84 -19.05
C ALA A 231 -13.30 10.26 -20.48
N ALA A 232 -14.32 10.45 -21.33
CA ALA A 232 -14.17 10.93 -22.69
C ALA A 232 -15.34 11.80 -23.13
N GLN A 233 -15.06 12.75 -24.02
CA GLN A 233 -16.06 13.47 -24.80
C GLN A 233 -16.04 12.95 -26.23
N LEU A 234 -17.07 12.22 -26.61
CA LEU A 234 -17.21 11.57 -27.91
C LEU A 234 -17.93 12.52 -28.86
N PRO A 235 -17.34 12.89 -30.00
CA PRO A 235 -18.05 13.61 -31.03
C PRO A 235 -19.13 12.71 -31.63
N VAL A 236 -20.35 13.22 -31.73
CA VAL A 236 -21.40 12.57 -32.51
C VAL A 236 -21.03 12.67 -33.98
N LEU A 237 -21.16 11.57 -34.72
CA LEU A 237 -20.94 11.54 -36.16
C LEU A 237 -22.28 11.59 -36.89
N PRO A 238 -22.34 12.24 -38.06
CA PRO A 238 -23.57 12.33 -38.83
C PRO A 238 -23.94 10.99 -39.46
N ASP A 239 -25.21 10.84 -39.79
CA ASP A 239 -25.67 9.72 -40.62
C ASP A 239 -25.00 9.81 -42.01
N PRO A 240 -24.41 8.71 -42.54
CA PRO A 240 -23.79 8.67 -43.87
C PRO A 240 -24.65 9.23 -45.01
N GLY A 241 -25.97 9.21 -44.88
CA GLY A 241 -26.90 9.73 -45.89
C GLY A 241 -27.08 11.25 -45.93
N GLN A 242 -26.45 12.03 -45.03
CA GLN A 242 -26.73 13.47 -44.87
C GLN A 242 -25.99 14.38 -45.87
N GLY A 243 -25.11 13.89 -46.74
CA GLY A 243 -24.38 14.72 -47.72
C GLY A 243 -23.28 15.61 -47.12
N GLY A 244 -22.83 16.61 -47.90
CA GLY A 244 -21.66 17.46 -47.59
C GLY A 244 -21.95 18.67 -46.69
N ILE A 245 -20.93 19.18 -45.99
CA ILE A 245 -21.03 20.40 -45.17
C ILE A 245 -20.81 21.66 -46.00
N PHE A 246 -21.39 22.78 -45.57
CA PHE A 246 -21.02 24.11 -46.05
C PHE A 246 -20.93 25.08 -44.87
N ILE A 247 -20.11 26.12 -45.04
CA ILE A 247 -19.99 27.25 -44.12
C ILE A 247 -20.02 28.50 -45.00
N THR A 248 -20.97 29.38 -44.76
CA THR A 248 -21.11 30.65 -45.48
C THR A 248 -21.48 31.75 -44.49
N GLN A 249 -21.75 32.96 -44.99
CA GLN A 249 -22.17 34.11 -44.20
C GLN A 249 -23.48 34.66 -44.77
N LEU A 250 -24.24 35.35 -43.93
CA LEU A 250 -25.41 36.10 -44.41
C LEU A 250 -24.98 37.15 -45.42
N SER A 251 -25.70 37.28 -46.53
CA SER A 251 -25.43 38.31 -47.52
C SER A 251 -25.88 39.71 -47.06
N GLU A 252 -26.93 39.77 -46.23
CA GLU A 252 -27.54 41.02 -45.76
C GLU A 252 -27.85 40.97 -44.26
N ASP A 253 -28.14 42.13 -43.66
CA ASP A 253 -28.56 42.24 -42.26
C ASP A 253 -29.96 41.64 -42.07
N VAL A 254 -30.14 40.83 -41.03
CA VAL A 254 -31.46 40.32 -40.58
C VAL A 254 -31.76 40.96 -39.22
N LYS A 255 -32.62 41.97 -39.21
CA LYS A 255 -32.94 42.80 -38.03
C LYS A 255 -34.30 42.46 -37.42
N THR A 256 -35.19 41.91 -38.23
CA THR A 256 -36.51 41.46 -37.83
C THR A 256 -36.73 40.04 -38.33
N LYS A 257 -37.65 39.31 -37.69
CA LYS A 257 -38.02 37.94 -38.06
C LYS A 257 -38.65 37.80 -39.46
N ASP A 258 -38.99 38.92 -40.09
CA ASP A 258 -39.65 38.97 -41.40
C ASP A 258 -38.64 39.33 -42.51
N ASP A 259 -37.40 39.67 -42.14
CA ASP A 259 -36.32 39.94 -43.10
C ASP A 259 -35.82 38.60 -43.70
N PRO A 260 -35.53 38.53 -45.01
CA PRO A 260 -35.11 37.30 -45.65
C PRO A 260 -33.71 36.87 -45.21
N VAL A 261 -33.53 35.57 -44.91
CA VAL A 261 -32.23 34.98 -44.58
C VAL A 261 -31.53 34.58 -45.88
N LEU A 262 -30.74 35.50 -46.44
CA LEU A 262 -30.03 35.32 -47.71
C LEU A 262 -28.62 34.78 -47.52
N VAL A 263 -28.26 33.76 -48.31
CA VAL A 263 -26.90 33.20 -48.37
C VAL A 263 -26.45 32.99 -49.82
N PRO A 264 -25.15 33.14 -50.16
CA PRO A 264 -24.64 32.93 -51.52
C PRO A 264 -24.88 31.51 -52.04
N ARG A 265 -25.61 31.35 -53.16
CA ARG A 265 -26.02 30.03 -53.68
C ARG A 265 -24.84 29.12 -54.03
N ALA A 266 -23.73 29.72 -54.45
CA ALA A 266 -22.49 29.02 -54.83
C ALA A 266 -21.83 28.29 -53.65
N ASP A 267 -22.08 28.74 -52.41
CA ASP A 267 -21.43 28.20 -51.22
C ASP A 267 -22.11 26.93 -50.69
N LEU A 268 -23.36 26.65 -51.08
CA LEU A 268 -24.15 25.53 -50.54
C LEU A 268 -23.82 24.16 -51.16
N GLY A 269 -23.05 24.12 -52.26
CA GLY A 269 -22.73 22.90 -53.01
C GLY A 269 -23.87 22.41 -53.93
N ASP A 270 -23.69 21.21 -54.50
CA ASP A 270 -24.65 20.56 -55.42
C ASP A 270 -24.58 19.01 -55.31
N PRO A 271 -25.70 18.28 -55.11
CA PRO A 271 -27.04 18.79 -54.79
C PRO A 271 -27.12 19.34 -53.36
N VAL A 272 -27.88 20.43 -53.18
CA VAL A 272 -28.20 20.95 -51.84
C VAL A 272 -29.39 20.16 -51.29
N PRO A 273 -29.25 19.49 -50.15
CA PRO A 273 -30.36 18.79 -49.53
C PRO A 273 -31.42 19.76 -48.99
N ASP A 274 -32.68 19.37 -49.14
CA ASP A 274 -33.86 20.15 -48.74
C ASP A 274 -34.93 19.19 -48.18
N PRO A 275 -35.38 19.33 -46.92
CA PRO A 275 -34.98 20.35 -45.94
C PRO A 275 -33.56 20.13 -45.38
N LEU A 276 -32.96 21.18 -44.81
CA LEU A 276 -31.65 21.12 -44.16
C LEU A 276 -31.63 21.79 -42.77
N TRP A 277 -30.63 21.43 -41.96
CA TRP A 277 -30.37 22.10 -40.70
C TRP A 277 -29.18 23.06 -40.83
N VAL A 278 -29.32 24.24 -40.26
CA VAL A 278 -28.28 25.26 -40.21
C VAL A 278 -28.06 25.75 -38.77
N LEU A 279 -26.82 26.12 -38.48
CA LEU A 279 -26.42 26.81 -37.27
C LEU A 279 -26.20 28.28 -37.62
N ILE A 280 -26.95 29.16 -36.95
CA ILE A 280 -26.84 30.62 -37.10
C ILE A 280 -26.70 31.20 -35.70
N ASP A 281 -25.61 31.94 -35.47
CA ASP A 281 -25.32 32.57 -34.16
C ASP A 281 -25.42 31.58 -32.98
N GLY A 282 -24.87 30.38 -33.17
CA GLY A 282 -24.85 29.31 -32.17
C GLY A 282 -26.19 28.59 -31.94
N ARG A 283 -27.26 28.92 -32.70
CA ARG A 283 -28.57 28.28 -32.59
C ARG A 283 -28.90 27.46 -33.83
N ARG A 284 -29.57 26.31 -33.61
CA ARG A 284 -29.98 25.38 -34.69
C ARG A 284 -31.35 25.77 -35.23
N TYR A 285 -31.46 25.81 -36.56
CA TYR A 285 -32.70 26.07 -37.30
C TYR A 285 -32.90 25.01 -38.37
N LEU A 286 -34.14 24.56 -38.52
CA LEU A 286 -34.57 23.79 -39.70
C LEU A 286 -34.89 24.81 -40.78
N ALA A 287 -34.35 24.61 -41.98
CA ALA A 287 -34.51 25.51 -43.11
C ALA A 287 -34.94 24.74 -44.36
N THR A 288 -35.76 25.35 -45.19
CA THR A 288 -36.01 24.92 -46.58
C THR A 288 -35.39 25.90 -47.56
N LEU A 289 -35.08 25.42 -48.76
CA LEU A 289 -34.61 26.30 -49.82
C LEU A 289 -35.79 27.08 -50.41
N GLY A 290 -35.73 28.40 -50.27
CA GLY A 290 -36.66 29.33 -50.87
C GLY A 290 -36.28 29.68 -52.31
N ALA A 291 -36.78 30.82 -52.80
CA ALA A 291 -36.46 31.31 -54.14
C ALA A 291 -35.01 31.82 -54.25
N ASP A 292 -34.41 31.66 -55.43
CA ASP A 292 -33.16 32.33 -55.76
C ASP A 292 -33.39 33.85 -55.90
N VAL A 293 -32.53 34.65 -55.29
CA VAL A 293 -32.54 36.12 -55.32
C VAL A 293 -31.17 36.59 -55.82
N GLY A 294 -31.05 36.79 -57.13
CA GLY A 294 -29.78 37.18 -57.75
C GLY A 294 -28.75 36.04 -57.72
N THR A 295 -27.62 36.24 -57.02
CA THR A 295 -26.59 35.22 -56.78
C THR A 295 -26.82 34.40 -55.51
N ASP A 296 -27.84 34.79 -54.74
CA ASP A 296 -28.11 34.26 -53.40
C ASP A 296 -29.39 33.42 -53.42
N VAL A 297 -29.59 32.65 -52.36
CA VAL A 297 -30.80 31.86 -52.14
C VAL A 297 -31.35 32.16 -50.75
N THR A 298 -32.68 32.22 -50.63
CA THR A 298 -33.35 32.39 -49.35
C THR A 298 -33.37 31.07 -48.58
N LEU A 299 -33.02 31.11 -47.30
CA LEU A 299 -33.26 30.01 -46.35
C LEU A 299 -34.52 30.32 -45.54
N ASP A 300 -35.61 29.63 -45.85
CA ASP A 300 -36.87 29.78 -45.12
C ASP A 300 -36.79 28.98 -43.81
N LEU A 301 -36.60 29.68 -42.68
CA LEU A 301 -36.45 29.06 -41.35
C LEU A 301 -37.81 28.65 -40.77
N ASP A 302 -37.84 27.53 -40.04
CA ASP A 302 -39.06 27.01 -39.41
C ASP A 302 -39.71 28.03 -38.44
N PRO A 303 -40.96 28.49 -38.71
CA PRO A 303 -41.63 29.52 -37.91
C PRO A 303 -41.95 29.08 -36.48
N ALA A 304 -41.85 27.79 -36.14
CA ALA A 304 -42.08 27.27 -34.80
C ALA A 304 -41.00 27.70 -33.77
N ARG A 305 -39.85 28.23 -34.22
CA ARG A 305 -38.82 28.81 -33.34
C ARG A 305 -38.78 30.34 -33.53
N PRO A 306 -39.55 31.12 -32.74
CA PRO A 306 -39.64 32.56 -32.94
C PRO A 306 -38.27 33.24 -32.78
N GLU A 307 -37.87 33.92 -33.84
CA GLU A 307 -36.58 34.59 -33.96
C GLU A 307 -36.50 35.88 -33.12
N LYS A 308 -35.27 36.27 -32.78
CA LYS A 308 -34.94 37.61 -32.32
C LYS A 308 -33.65 38.06 -33.01
N PRO A 309 -33.67 38.28 -34.34
CA PRO A 309 -32.43 38.45 -35.07
C PRO A 309 -31.91 39.88 -34.92
N GLY A 310 -30.60 39.98 -34.71
CA GLY A 310 -29.79 41.19 -34.81
C GLY A 310 -28.53 40.84 -35.59
N TRP A 311 -28.69 39.99 -36.61
CA TRP A 311 -27.61 39.38 -37.35
C TRP A 311 -27.10 40.33 -38.43
N THR A 312 -25.78 40.42 -38.56
CA THR A 312 -25.12 41.37 -39.44
C THR A 312 -24.61 40.67 -40.68
N GLY A 313 -24.96 41.22 -41.85
CA GLY A 313 -24.48 40.72 -43.15
C GLY A 313 -22.96 40.70 -43.22
N GLY A 314 -22.38 39.65 -43.81
CA GLY A 314 -20.94 39.42 -43.94
C GLY A 314 -20.21 39.08 -42.63
N ALA A 315 -20.89 39.09 -41.48
CA ALA A 315 -20.29 38.76 -40.18
C ALA A 315 -20.93 37.51 -39.54
N THR A 316 -22.24 37.36 -39.65
CA THR A 316 -22.95 36.20 -39.10
C THR A 316 -22.72 34.98 -39.97
N VAL A 317 -22.10 33.95 -39.39
CA VAL A 317 -21.84 32.67 -40.05
C VAL A 317 -23.10 31.80 -40.06
N VAL A 318 -23.39 31.22 -41.22
CA VAL A 318 -24.40 30.20 -41.44
C VAL A 318 -23.68 28.90 -41.78
N GLN A 319 -23.73 27.93 -40.89
CA GLN A 319 -23.07 26.64 -41.09
C GLN A 319 -24.12 25.54 -41.23
N ARG A 320 -24.02 24.72 -42.27
CA ARG A 320 -24.82 23.50 -42.35
C ARG A 320 -24.41 22.54 -41.25
N ILE A 321 -25.40 21.98 -40.58
CA ILE A 321 -25.19 20.93 -39.59
C ILE A 321 -25.95 19.66 -39.96
N ARG A 322 -25.29 18.51 -39.84
CA ARG A 322 -25.87 17.22 -40.21
C ARG A 322 -26.43 16.49 -39.00
N GLN A 323 -27.59 15.88 -39.20
CA GLN A 323 -28.28 15.11 -38.18
C GLN A 323 -27.64 13.72 -38.05
N ALA A 324 -27.55 13.22 -36.82
CA ALA A 324 -26.97 11.91 -36.50
C ALA A 324 -28.03 10.80 -36.47
N ASN A 325 -29.31 11.16 -36.22
CA ASN A 325 -30.43 10.23 -36.20
C ASN A 325 -31.69 10.86 -36.81
N ALA A 326 -32.27 10.27 -37.85
CA ALA A 326 -33.48 10.79 -38.51
C ALA A 326 -34.79 10.42 -37.79
N ALA A 327 -34.77 9.41 -36.92
CA ALA A 327 -35.90 8.91 -36.14
C ALA A 327 -35.42 8.34 -34.81
N ASP A 328 -36.37 7.92 -33.97
CA ASP A 328 -36.08 7.15 -32.75
C ASP A 328 -35.23 5.92 -33.10
N THR A 329 -34.05 5.84 -32.51
CA THR A 329 -33.09 4.77 -32.82
C THR A 329 -32.26 4.40 -31.61
N ASP A 330 -31.95 3.12 -31.47
CA ASP A 330 -30.98 2.60 -30.50
C ASP A 330 -29.55 2.55 -31.06
N ARG A 331 -29.30 3.09 -32.26
CA ARG A 331 -27.97 3.09 -32.89
C ARG A 331 -27.52 4.51 -33.20
N ILE A 332 -26.28 4.84 -32.84
CA ILE A 332 -25.69 6.15 -33.13
C ILE A 332 -24.22 5.99 -33.47
N ARG A 333 -23.70 6.84 -34.37
CA ARG A 333 -22.28 6.86 -34.70
C ARG A 333 -21.53 7.83 -33.80
N LEU A 334 -20.48 7.37 -33.14
CA LEU A 334 -19.64 8.16 -32.23
C LEU A 334 -18.17 8.03 -32.63
N GLY A 335 -17.47 9.16 -32.74
CA GLY A 335 -16.03 9.15 -32.96
C GLY A 335 -15.31 8.68 -31.70
N GLY A 336 -14.31 7.81 -31.87
CA GLY A 336 -13.59 7.22 -30.75
C GLY A 336 -14.39 6.13 -30.01
N ALA A 337 -15.33 5.47 -30.68
CA ALA A 337 -16.11 4.37 -30.11
C ALA A 337 -15.25 3.21 -29.58
N ALA A 338 -14.02 3.04 -30.07
CA ALA A 338 -13.10 1.99 -29.64
C ALA A 338 -12.74 1.99 -28.13
N GLN A 339 -12.93 3.12 -27.43
CA GLN A 339 -12.74 3.19 -25.97
C GLN A 339 -13.96 2.72 -25.18
N LEU A 340 -15.09 2.45 -25.84
CA LEU A 340 -16.30 1.97 -25.20
C LEU A 340 -16.24 0.47 -24.95
N TYR A 341 -16.83 0.09 -23.84
CA TYR A 341 -16.96 -1.30 -23.41
C TYR A 341 -18.44 -1.66 -23.27
N ARG A 342 -18.72 -2.96 -23.17
CA ARG A 342 -20.09 -3.44 -22.90
C ARG A 342 -20.59 -2.84 -21.59
N ASN A 343 -21.81 -2.32 -21.57
CA ASN A 343 -22.45 -1.61 -20.46
C ASN A 343 -21.80 -0.25 -20.10
N ALA A 344 -20.94 0.32 -20.96
CA ALA A 344 -20.45 1.67 -20.77
C ALA A 344 -21.61 2.69 -20.71
N LEU A 345 -21.52 3.65 -19.79
CA LEU A 345 -22.54 4.68 -19.58
C LEU A 345 -22.26 5.91 -20.44
N LEU A 346 -23.24 6.28 -21.27
CA LEU A 346 -23.15 7.43 -22.15
C LEU A 346 -24.23 8.44 -21.80
N GLN A 347 -23.85 9.70 -21.59
CA GLN A 347 -24.78 10.81 -21.42
C GLN A 347 -24.88 11.66 -22.68
N PHE A 348 -26.12 11.88 -23.08
CA PHE A 348 -26.56 12.67 -24.21
C PHE A 348 -27.27 13.92 -23.71
N ASP A 349 -27.03 15.05 -24.37
CA ASP A 349 -27.72 16.33 -24.13
C ASP A 349 -28.80 16.53 -25.21
N ASP A 350 -30.06 16.45 -24.81
CA ASP A 350 -31.19 16.86 -25.64
C ASP A 350 -31.56 18.32 -25.32
N ALA A 351 -30.78 19.23 -25.90
CA ALA A 351 -30.97 20.67 -25.74
C ALA A 351 -32.35 21.16 -26.22
N ALA A 352 -33.07 20.40 -27.05
CA ALA A 352 -34.40 20.78 -27.53
C ALA A 352 -35.46 20.60 -26.45
N THR A 353 -35.37 19.53 -25.66
CA THR A 353 -36.29 19.26 -24.54
C THR A 353 -35.76 19.77 -23.20
N GLY A 354 -34.47 20.10 -23.13
CA GLY A 354 -33.80 20.42 -21.88
C GLY A 354 -33.59 19.18 -21.01
N ALA A 355 -33.47 18.00 -21.63
CA ALA A 355 -33.28 16.73 -20.94
C ALA A 355 -31.86 16.21 -21.11
N LEU A 356 -31.31 15.65 -20.04
CA LEU A 356 -30.09 14.87 -20.08
C LEU A 356 -30.44 13.39 -20.00
N VAL A 357 -29.96 12.63 -20.98
CA VAL A 357 -30.40 11.27 -21.23
C VAL A 357 -29.21 10.34 -21.13
N ILE A 358 -29.32 9.32 -20.30
CA ILE A 358 -28.26 8.32 -20.15
C ILE A 358 -28.68 7.02 -20.84
N ARG A 359 -27.73 6.39 -21.52
CA ARG A 359 -27.87 5.08 -22.17
C ARG A 359 -26.68 4.20 -21.83
N THR A 360 -26.90 2.89 -21.89
CA THR A 360 -25.82 1.90 -21.78
C THR A 360 -25.49 1.34 -23.15
N VAL A 361 -24.21 1.05 -23.38
CA VAL A 361 -23.73 0.36 -24.58
C VAL A 361 -24.08 -1.13 -24.49
N LYS A 362 -24.86 -1.67 -25.43
CA LYS A 362 -25.35 -3.05 -25.38
C LYS A 362 -24.23 -4.08 -25.54
N GLU A 363 -23.29 -3.81 -26.43
CA GLU A 363 -22.12 -4.63 -26.76
C GLU A 363 -20.95 -3.73 -27.16
N ALA A 364 -19.71 -4.18 -26.95
CA ALA A 364 -18.52 -3.42 -27.33
C ALA A 364 -18.54 -3.14 -28.86
N PRO A 365 -18.38 -1.88 -29.29
CA PRO A 365 -18.48 -1.52 -30.70
C PRO A 365 -17.28 -2.01 -31.49
N VAL A 366 -17.53 -2.44 -32.74
CA VAL A 366 -16.48 -2.90 -33.68
C VAL A 366 -15.94 -1.74 -34.52
N ASP A 367 -16.78 -0.71 -34.75
CA ASP A 367 -16.48 0.51 -35.52
C ASP A 367 -17.11 1.71 -34.80
N ASP A 368 -17.29 2.85 -35.49
CA ASP A 368 -17.95 4.04 -34.94
C ASP A 368 -19.44 3.85 -34.59
N LEU A 369 -20.09 2.76 -35.04
CA LEU A 369 -21.52 2.52 -34.82
C LEU A 369 -21.77 1.82 -33.47
N VAL A 370 -22.37 2.56 -32.55
CA VAL A 370 -22.68 2.11 -31.18
C VAL A 370 -24.15 1.70 -31.10
N THR A 371 -24.42 0.54 -30.49
CA THR A 371 -25.80 0.07 -30.19
C THR A 371 -26.08 0.25 -28.71
N LEU A 372 -27.17 0.91 -28.39
CA LEU A 372 -27.60 1.29 -27.05
C LEU A 372 -28.66 0.32 -26.50
N ASP A 373 -28.92 0.39 -25.21
CA ASP A 373 -29.96 -0.37 -24.51
C ASP A 373 -31.39 0.07 -24.81
N SER A 374 -31.57 1.32 -25.23
CA SER A 374 -32.88 1.91 -25.52
C SER A 374 -32.78 3.02 -26.56
N ALA A 375 -33.87 3.22 -27.29
CA ALA A 375 -33.93 4.24 -28.33
C ALA A 375 -33.69 5.66 -27.76
N LEU A 376 -32.96 6.46 -28.52
CA LEU A 376 -32.81 7.89 -28.36
C LEU A 376 -33.99 8.59 -29.04
N THR A 377 -34.79 9.33 -28.26
CA THR A 377 -35.98 10.06 -28.74
C THR A 377 -35.69 11.52 -29.08
N GLY A 378 -34.52 12.03 -28.66
CA GLY A 378 -34.04 13.37 -28.99
C GLY A 378 -33.43 13.45 -30.40
N ARG A 379 -33.24 14.66 -30.92
CA ARG A 379 -32.55 14.90 -32.19
C ARG A 379 -31.09 15.30 -31.94
N TYR A 380 -30.15 14.48 -32.43
CA TYR A 380 -28.72 14.68 -32.25
C TYR A 380 -28.04 15.09 -33.56
N PHE A 381 -26.96 15.84 -33.44
CA PHE A 381 -26.23 16.46 -34.54
C PHE A 381 -24.72 16.30 -34.37
N GLU A 382 -23.97 16.45 -35.45
CA GLU A 382 -22.51 16.22 -35.44
C GLU A 382 -21.68 17.17 -34.53
N ASN A 383 -22.26 18.30 -34.11
CA ASN A 383 -21.63 19.19 -33.13
C ASN A 383 -21.98 18.85 -31.67
N ASP A 384 -22.90 17.90 -31.45
CA ASP A 384 -23.19 17.39 -30.12
C ASP A 384 -22.00 16.59 -29.58
N ARG A 385 -21.96 16.51 -28.25
CA ARG A 385 -20.96 15.75 -27.51
C ARG A 385 -21.67 14.76 -26.62
N VAL A 386 -21.17 13.52 -26.63
CA VAL A 386 -21.61 12.45 -25.75
C VAL A 386 -20.53 12.19 -24.73
N TYR A 387 -20.92 12.08 -23.46
CA TYR A 387 -19.96 11.91 -22.37
C TYR A 387 -19.93 10.45 -21.96
N LEU A 388 -18.75 9.82 -22.03
CA LEU A 388 -18.51 8.53 -21.36
C LEU A 388 -18.38 8.80 -19.87
N ILE A 389 -19.30 8.22 -19.09
CA ILE A 389 -19.33 8.36 -17.65
C ILE A 389 -18.64 7.16 -17.01
N GLU A 390 -17.55 7.43 -16.31
CA GLU A 390 -16.84 6.47 -15.46
C GLU A 390 -16.82 7.00 -14.03
N ALA A 391 -16.27 6.20 -13.11
CA ALA A 391 -16.13 6.57 -11.71
C ALA A 391 -14.70 6.97 -11.39
N GLU A 392 -14.58 7.80 -10.37
CA GLU A 392 -13.34 8.05 -9.69
C GLU A 392 -13.57 7.90 -8.18
N THR A 393 -12.70 7.15 -7.52
CA THR A 393 -12.67 7.04 -6.07
C THR A 393 -11.46 7.77 -5.52
N ALA A 394 -11.67 8.76 -4.66
CA ALA A 394 -10.63 9.37 -3.86
C ALA A 394 -10.75 8.88 -2.41
N VAL A 395 -9.62 8.53 -1.80
CA VAL A 395 -9.54 8.06 -0.42
C VAL A 395 -8.49 8.89 0.29
N ARG A 396 -8.86 9.47 1.43
CA ARG A 396 -7.95 10.25 2.25
C ARG A 396 -7.84 9.65 3.65
N PHE A 397 -6.62 9.67 4.19
CA PHE A 397 -6.32 9.32 5.56
C PHE A 397 -5.67 10.53 6.23
N THR A 398 -6.22 10.94 7.38
CA THR A 398 -5.64 11.99 8.21
C THR A 398 -5.01 11.35 9.44
N ASP A 399 -3.71 11.53 9.64
CA ASP A 399 -3.04 10.99 10.81
C ASP A 399 -3.32 11.79 12.09
N GLU A 400 -2.76 11.37 13.22
CA GLU A 400 -2.93 12.10 14.50
C GLU A 400 -2.20 13.44 14.55
N GLY A 401 -1.19 13.64 13.70
CA GLY A 401 -0.49 14.92 13.52
C GLY A 401 -1.26 15.90 12.64
N GLY A 402 -2.35 15.45 12.00
CA GLY A 402 -3.13 16.23 11.04
C GLY A 402 -2.60 16.19 9.61
N GLU A 403 -1.56 15.39 9.34
CA GLU A 403 -1.05 15.20 7.99
C GLU A 403 -2.05 14.37 7.17
N VAL A 404 -2.29 14.77 5.93
CA VAL A 404 -3.26 14.12 5.04
C VAL A 404 -2.52 13.40 3.92
N THR A 405 -2.80 12.11 3.77
CA THR A 405 -2.41 11.33 2.59
C THR A 405 -3.67 11.02 1.78
N GLU A 406 -3.61 11.23 0.46
CA GLU A 406 -4.72 10.96 -0.46
C GLU A 406 -4.27 10.03 -1.59
N GLU A 407 -5.12 9.07 -1.94
CA GLU A 407 -5.02 8.22 -3.13
C GLU A 407 -6.25 8.47 -4.02
N THR A 408 -6.03 8.61 -5.33
CA THR A 408 -7.12 8.77 -6.31
C THR A 408 -7.03 7.65 -7.32
N ILE A 409 -8.17 7.01 -7.59
CA ILE A 409 -8.30 5.87 -8.48
C ILE A 409 -9.36 6.23 -9.52
N GLY A 410 -8.91 6.53 -10.74
CA GLY A 410 -9.77 6.77 -11.90
C GLY A 410 -9.84 5.55 -12.83
N GLY A 411 -10.53 5.71 -13.97
CA GLY A 411 -10.72 4.64 -14.94
C GLY A 411 -11.57 3.50 -14.38
N LEU A 412 -12.57 3.84 -13.56
CA LEU A 412 -13.41 2.86 -12.87
C LEU A 412 -14.71 2.68 -13.62
N HIS A 413 -15.03 1.45 -14.01
CA HIS A 413 -16.28 1.15 -14.68
C HIS A 413 -17.42 1.06 -13.66
N TRP A 414 -18.54 1.71 -13.97
CA TRP A 414 -19.80 1.57 -13.22
C TRP A 414 -20.44 0.21 -13.51
N LEU A 415 -19.81 -0.88 -13.03
CA LEU A 415 -20.23 -2.27 -13.23
C LEU A 415 -20.21 -3.05 -11.92
N ALA A 416 -20.92 -4.17 -11.87
CA ALA A 416 -20.90 -5.05 -10.71
C ALA A 416 -19.62 -5.88 -10.71
N ALA A 417 -19.04 -6.13 -9.53
CA ALA A 417 -17.86 -7.00 -9.45
C ALA A 417 -18.14 -8.44 -9.94
N SER A 418 -19.40 -8.88 -9.91
CA SER A 418 -19.85 -10.17 -10.46
C SER A 418 -19.69 -10.28 -11.97
N ASP A 419 -19.57 -9.15 -12.69
CA ASP A 419 -19.34 -9.15 -14.13
C ASP A 419 -17.91 -9.58 -14.51
N GLY A 420 -17.02 -9.73 -13.52
CA GLY A 420 -15.63 -10.18 -13.71
C GLY A 420 -14.71 -9.11 -14.28
N ASP A 421 -15.18 -7.86 -14.42
CA ASP A 421 -14.39 -6.75 -14.89
C ASP A 421 -13.42 -6.25 -13.79
N PRO A 422 -12.09 -6.30 -14.01
CA PRO A 422 -11.11 -5.82 -13.04
C PRO A 422 -11.16 -4.30 -12.79
N ASP A 423 -11.76 -3.54 -13.72
CA ASP A 423 -11.95 -2.09 -13.65
C ASP A 423 -13.27 -1.69 -13.00
N ALA A 424 -14.15 -2.65 -12.68
CA ALA A 424 -15.36 -2.37 -11.89
C ALA A 424 -14.99 -1.71 -10.54
N VAL A 425 -15.74 -0.68 -10.13
CA VAL A 425 -15.43 0.16 -8.94
C VAL A 425 -14.95 -0.66 -7.74
N ALA A 426 -15.70 -1.69 -7.35
CA ALA A 426 -15.38 -2.49 -6.17
C ALA A 426 -14.11 -3.35 -6.33
N ALA A 427 -13.92 -3.94 -7.51
CA ALA A 427 -12.75 -4.77 -7.83
C ALA A 427 -11.48 -3.91 -7.93
N ALA A 428 -11.55 -2.84 -8.71
CA ALA A 428 -10.44 -1.91 -8.93
C ALA A 428 -10.01 -1.21 -7.63
N VAL A 429 -10.95 -0.71 -6.82
CA VAL A 429 -10.61 -0.12 -5.52
C VAL A 429 -9.95 -1.16 -4.61
N SER A 430 -10.50 -2.38 -4.53
CA SER A 430 -9.93 -3.43 -3.68
C SER A 430 -8.52 -3.88 -4.12
N ALA A 431 -8.23 -3.81 -5.42
CA ALA A 431 -6.93 -4.15 -5.98
C ALA A 431 -5.89 -3.01 -5.89
N ARG A 432 -6.32 -1.75 -6.06
CA ARG A 432 -5.43 -0.59 -6.24
C ARG A 432 -5.24 0.25 -4.97
N SER A 433 -6.20 0.25 -4.05
CA SER A 433 -6.15 1.02 -2.80
C SER A 433 -5.25 0.38 -1.74
N GLN A 434 -4.47 1.19 -1.03
CA GLN A 434 -3.76 0.74 0.18
C GLN A 434 -4.56 0.97 1.47
N LEU A 435 -5.59 1.83 1.43
CA LEU A 435 -6.33 2.30 2.61
C LEU A 435 -7.69 1.61 2.79
N VAL A 436 -8.34 1.19 1.71
CA VAL A 436 -9.67 0.58 1.76
C VAL A 436 -9.79 -0.63 0.84
N ARG A 437 -10.83 -1.41 1.09
CA ARG A 437 -11.42 -2.40 0.20
C ARG A 437 -12.86 -2.00 -0.02
N ALA A 438 -13.40 -2.31 -1.19
CA ALA A 438 -14.79 -2.02 -1.50
C ALA A 438 -15.54 -3.33 -1.74
N THR A 439 -16.65 -3.49 -1.03
CA THR A 439 -17.59 -4.60 -1.16
C THR A 439 -18.99 -4.01 -1.20
N GLY A 440 -19.97 -4.66 -1.82
CA GLY A 440 -21.31 -4.06 -1.91
C GLY A 440 -22.06 -4.62 -3.08
N VAL A 441 -23.31 -5.00 -2.80
CA VAL A 441 -24.08 -6.04 -3.48
C VAL A 441 -25.37 -5.43 -3.99
N GLY A 442 -25.55 -5.49 -5.29
CA GLY A 442 -26.70 -5.03 -6.04
C GLY A 442 -26.29 -4.85 -7.49
N ASP A 443 -27.23 -5.09 -8.40
CA ASP A 443 -27.19 -4.64 -9.78
C ASP A 443 -27.19 -3.10 -9.81
N LEU A 444 -26.14 -2.50 -9.24
CA LEU A 444 -25.97 -1.05 -9.12
C LEU A 444 -26.12 -0.39 -10.51
N PHE A 445 -25.96 -1.16 -11.59
CA PHE A 445 -25.74 -0.63 -12.93
C PHE A 445 -26.42 -1.42 -14.08
N THR A 446 -27.18 -2.50 -13.83
CA THR A 446 -27.62 -3.40 -14.93
C THR A 446 -28.92 -3.00 -15.63
N SER A 447 -29.68 -2.03 -15.10
CA SER A 447 -30.99 -1.69 -15.69
C SER A 447 -31.37 -0.21 -15.72
N ARG A 448 -30.75 0.65 -14.91
CA ARG A 448 -30.84 2.12 -15.00
C ARG A 448 -29.58 2.77 -14.41
N PRO A 449 -29.06 3.85 -15.02
CA PRO A 449 -27.87 4.54 -14.55
C PRO A 449 -28.13 5.12 -13.17
N TRP A 450 -27.41 4.57 -12.20
CA TRP A 450 -27.54 4.91 -10.81
C TRP A 450 -26.14 5.13 -10.23
N PHE A 451 -25.92 6.26 -9.56
CA PHE A 451 -24.63 6.61 -8.97
C PHE A 451 -24.66 6.37 -7.46
N ALA A 452 -23.51 6.07 -6.85
CA ALA A 452 -23.42 6.00 -5.39
C ALA A 452 -23.05 7.38 -4.82
N GLY A 453 -23.70 7.76 -3.72
CA GLY A 453 -23.56 9.07 -3.11
C GLY A 453 -23.60 8.99 -1.59
N GLY A 454 -22.87 9.88 -0.94
CA GLY A 454 -22.90 10.06 0.51
C GLY A 454 -23.81 11.21 0.91
N GLU A 455 -24.16 11.27 2.20
CA GLU A 455 -24.74 12.50 2.79
C GLU A 455 -23.73 13.65 2.78
N ARG A 456 -22.43 13.34 2.65
CA ARG A 456 -21.31 14.28 2.69
C ARG A 456 -20.47 14.15 1.43
N ALA A 457 -19.78 15.23 1.07
CA ALA A 457 -18.81 15.21 -0.04
C ALA A 457 -17.65 14.24 0.24
N TRP A 458 -17.22 14.15 1.51
CA TRP A 458 -16.28 13.13 2.00
C TRP A 458 -16.95 12.31 3.08
N THR A 459 -17.09 11.01 2.83
CA THR A 459 -17.76 10.09 3.75
C THR A 459 -16.73 9.42 4.66
N PRO A 460 -16.71 9.70 5.97
CA PRO A 460 -15.83 9.00 6.90
C PRO A 460 -16.28 7.54 7.09
N LEU A 461 -15.31 6.64 7.30
CA LEU A 461 -15.53 5.26 7.73
C LEU A 461 -15.92 5.24 9.22
N ALA A 462 -17.09 5.80 9.53
CA ALA A 462 -17.53 6.06 10.90
C ALA A 462 -18.15 4.85 11.61
N SER A 463 -18.53 3.80 10.88
CA SER A 463 -19.16 2.60 11.44
C SER A 463 -18.14 1.50 11.73
N GLY A 464 -18.27 0.80 12.86
CA GLY A 464 -17.31 -0.24 13.26
C GLY A 464 -15.96 0.35 13.69
N GLY A 465 -14.85 -0.32 13.37
CA GLY A 465 -13.50 0.14 13.64
C GLY A 465 -13.12 0.07 15.13
N ASP A 466 -12.69 -1.11 15.57
CA ASP A 466 -12.20 -1.33 16.92
C ASP A 466 -10.97 -2.23 16.89
N ASP A 467 -9.91 -1.81 17.58
CA ASP A 467 -8.70 -2.61 17.75
C ASP A 467 -8.93 -3.79 18.71
N ASN A 468 -9.94 -3.70 19.56
CA ASN A 468 -10.27 -4.68 20.60
C ASN A 468 -9.01 -5.13 21.37
N TYR A 469 -8.19 -4.15 21.82
CA TYR A 469 -6.99 -4.44 22.61
C TYR A 469 -7.30 -5.19 23.92
N GLY A 470 -8.55 -5.11 24.39
CA GLY A 470 -9.08 -5.93 25.49
C GLY A 470 -9.08 -7.43 25.17
N GLY A 471 -9.26 -7.84 23.92
CA GLY A 471 -9.20 -9.25 23.50
C GLY A 471 -7.79 -9.80 23.26
N LEU A 472 -6.78 -8.92 23.14
CA LEU A 472 -5.40 -9.32 22.84
C LEU A 472 -4.81 -10.20 23.97
N LYS A 473 -4.18 -11.32 23.59
CA LYS A 473 -3.57 -12.31 24.51
C LYS A 473 -2.16 -12.74 24.04
N PRO A 474 -1.32 -13.29 24.94
CA PRO A 474 0.01 -13.80 24.57
C PRO A 474 0.02 -14.77 23.38
N GLY A 475 -1.00 -15.63 23.26
CA GLY A 475 -1.14 -16.56 22.14
C GLY A 475 -1.25 -15.90 20.76
N ASP A 476 -1.69 -14.64 20.67
CA ASP A 476 -1.74 -13.92 19.39
C ASP A 476 -0.33 -13.54 18.89
N PHE A 477 0.65 -13.44 19.80
CA PHE A 477 2.06 -13.22 19.47
C PHE A 477 2.77 -14.52 19.12
N VAL A 478 2.43 -15.63 19.79
CA VAL A 478 2.91 -16.97 19.40
C VAL A 478 2.46 -17.26 17.96
N GLY A 479 1.17 -17.07 17.70
CA GLY A 479 0.58 -17.29 16.39
C GLY A 479 0.17 -18.74 16.15
N VAL A 480 -0.36 -18.99 14.96
CA VAL A 480 -0.82 -20.30 14.51
C VAL A 480 -0.23 -20.63 13.14
N ASP A 481 0.07 -21.91 12.93
CA ASP A 481 0.47 -22.39 11.61
C ASP A 481 -0.76 -22.63 10.73
N GLY A 482 -0.97 -21.74 9.77
CA GLY A 482 -1.97 -21.88 8.70
C GLY A 482 -1.37 -22.35 7.37
N GLY A 483 -0.09 -22.67 7.32
CA GLY A 483 0.70 -22.81 6.09
C GLY A 483 1.15 -21.46 5.52
N SER A 484 2.04 -21.52 4.53
CA SER A 484 2.72 -20.33 3.97
C SER A 484 1.77 -19.22 3.56
N GLY A 485 2.05 -18.00 4.03
CA GLY A 485 1.23 -16.81 3.79
C GLY A 485 -0.04 -16.73 4.66
N ARG A 486 -0.35 -17.75 5.46
CA ARG A 486 -1.49 -17.75 6.41
C ARG A 486 -1.06 -17.90 7.86
N ARG A 487 0.24 -18.04 8.12
CA ARG A 487 0.84 -18.05 9.45
C ARG A 487 0.67 -16.69 10.14
N THR A 488 0.55 -16.72 11.46
CA THR A 488 0.45 -15.52 12.31
C THR A 488 1.53 -15.52 13.40
N GLY A 489 1.69 -14.41 14.12
CA GLY A 489 2.64 -14.32 15.23
C GLY A 489 4.09 -14.65 14.85
N ILE A 490 4.81 -15.29 15.78
CA ILE A 490 6.19 -15.79 15.61
C ILE A 490 6.28 -16.82 14.49
N VAL A 491 5.32 -17.74 14.42
CA VAL A 491 5.27 -18.81 13.41
C VAL A 491 5.33 -18.25 11.98
N ALA A 492 4.81 -17.04 11.74
CA ALA A 492 4.89 -16.41 10.42
C ALA A 492 6.32 -16.09 9.94
N LEU A 493 7.30 -16.01 10.84
CA LEU A 493 8.69 -15.81 10.46
C LEU A 493 9.29 -17.04 9.76
N GLU A 494 8.66 -18.21 9.85
CA GLU A 494 9.04 -19.41 9.06
C GLU A 494 8.90 -19.19 7.55
N ASP A 495 8.08 -18.24 7.11
CA ASP A 495 7.86 -17.99 5.67
C ASP A 495 9.03 -17.27 4.99
N ILE A 496 10.01 -16.82 5.78
CA ILE A 496 11.17 -16.01 5.40
C ILE A 496 12.44 -16.65 5.95
N ASP A 497 13.19 -17.29 5.05
CA ASP A 497 14.41 -18.01 5.40
C ASP A 497 15.55 -17.03 5.74
N GLU A 498 15.57 -15.83 5.15
CA GLU A 498 16.67 -14.89 5.36
C GLU A 498 16.69 -14.24 6.75
N VAL A 499 15.73 -14.54 7.63
CA VAL A 499 15.65 -13.96 8.98
C VAL A 499 16.69 -14.62 9.90
N ALA A 500 17.76 -13.89 10.23
CA ALA A 500 18.81 -14.38 11.13
C ALA A 500 18.66 -13.92 12.59
N ILE A 501 17.86 -12.87 12.84
CA ILE A 501 17.65 -12.28 14.18
C ILE A 501 16.15 -12.16 14.44
N CYS A 502 15.66 -12.69 15.57
CA CYS A 502 14.24 -12.64 15.91
C CYS A 502 13.99 -11.91 17.23
N ALA A 503 12.94 -11.10 17.28
CA ALA A 503 12.50 -10.45 18.52
C ALA A 503 10.98 -10.22 18.56
N VAL A 504 10.42 -10.20 19.77
CA VAL A 504 9.05 -9.72 20.06
C VAL A 504 9.13 -8.56 21.06
N PRO A 505 9.50 -7.35 20.59
CA PRO A 505 9.87 -6.26 21.49
C PRO A 505 8.79 -5.90 22.50
N GLY A 506 9.20 -5.84 23.77
CA GLY A 506 8.34 -5.37 24.86
C GLY A 506 7.35 -6.39 25.38
N VAL A 507 7.38 -7.64 24.92
CA VAL A 507 6.52 -8.72 25.44
C VAL A 507 7.38 -9.66 26.29
N TRP A 508 7.28 -9.54 27.62
CA TRP A 508 8.03 -10.38 28.57
C TRP A 508 7.28 -11.64 29.00
N SER A 509 6.16 -11.94 28.35
CA SER A 509 5.41 -13.18 28.55
C SER A 509 6.33 -14.39 28.35
N GLN A 510 6.37 -15.26 29.35
CA GLN A 510 7.13 -16.50 29.32
C GLN A 510 6.64 -17.40 28.18
N THR A 511 5.32 -17.48 27.97
CA THR A 511 4.73 -18.17 26.82
C THR A 511 5.31 -17.67 25.49
N VAL A 512 5.38 -16.35 25.30
CA VAL A 512 5.89 -15.75 24.05
C VAL A 512 7.41 -15.94 23.91
N GLN A 513 8.17 -15.78 25.00
CA GLN A 513 9.63 -15.96 24.94
C GLN A 513 10.03 -17.41 24.71
N GLN A 514 9.36 -18.38 25.33
CA GLN A 514 9.60 -19.79 25.06
C GLN A 514 9.22 -20.17 23.62
N ALA A 515 8.13 -19.62 23.09
CA ALA A 515 7.79 -19.82 21.68
C ALA A 515 8.85 -19.24 20.73
N LEU A 516 9.40 -18.06 21.04
CA LEU A 516 10.48 -17.45 20.25
C LEU A 516 11.77 -18.26 20.32
N ILE A 517 12.09 -18.82 21.50
CA ILE A 517 13.22 -19.73 21.68
C ILE A 517 13.01 -21.01 20.87
N GLY A 518 11.86 -21.67 21.03
CA GLY A 518 11.53 -22.90 20.30
C GLY A 518 11.62 -22.71 18.79
N HIS A 519 11.06 -21.60 18.28
CA HIS A 519 11.19 -21.20 16.87
C HIS A 519 12.64 -21.17 16.38
N CYS A 520 13.56 -20.63 17.19
CA CYS A 520 14.99 -20.57 16.83
C CYS A 520 15.71 -21.92 17.01
N GLU A 521 15.28 -22.75 17.97
CA GLU A 521 15.84 -24.09 18.21
C GLU A 521 15.42 -25.11 17.15
N ASP A 522 14.20 -24.96 16.63
CA ASP A 522 13.64 -25.83 15.59
C ASP A 522 14.27 -25.53 14.22
N LEU A 523 14.35 -24.25 13.83
CA LEU A 523 14.88 -23.83 12.52
C LEU A 523 16.41 -23.73 12.49
N LYS A 524 17.06 -23.41 13.62
CA LYS A 524 18.53 -23.37 13.82
C LYS A 524 19.33 -22.37 12.97
N ASP A 525 18.69 -21.69 12.04
CA ASP A 525 19.20 -20.64 11.13
C ASP A 525 19.12 -19.22 11.73
N ARG A 526 18.55 -19.07 12.94
CA ARG A 526 18.22 -17.76 13.53
C ARG A 526 18.43 -17.67 15.03
N PHE A 527 18.47 -16.45 15.56
CA PHE A 527 18.81 -16.17 16.95
C PHE A 527 17.84 -15.18 17.63
N ALA A 528 17.33 -15.56 18.81
CA ALA A 528 16.37 -14.76 19.57
C ALA A 528 17.02 -13.70 20.48
N ILE A 529 16.41 -12.51 20.53
CA ILE A 529 16.71 -11.48 21.52
C ILE A 529 15.51 -11.29 22.43
N LEU A 530 15.70 -11.54 23.72
CA LEU A 530 14.65 -11.48 24.73
C LEU A 530 14.69 -10.16 25.52
N ASP A 531 13.52 -9.72 25.97
CA ASP A 531 13.37 -8.55 26.83
C ASP A 531 12.88 -8.95 28.22
N PRO A 532 13.51 -8.48 29.31
CA PRO A 532 12.93 -8.65 30.63
C PRO A 532 11.77 -7.66 30.85
N ARG A 533 10.99 -7.88 31.91
CA ARG A 533 10.10 -6.83 32.43
C ARG A 533 10.92 -5.60 32.83
N ASN A 534 10.36 -4.40 32.63
CA ASN A 534 11.02 -3.17 33.06
C ASN A 534 11.07 -3.05 34.60
N GLY A 535 12.09 -2.37 35.12
CA GLY A 535 12.19 -2.00 36.55
C GLY A 535 12.50 -3.15 37.52
N LEU A 536 12.98 -4.29 37.04
CA LEU A 536 13.38 -5.40 37.91
C LEU A 536 14.63 -5.04 38.73
N THR A 537 14.70 -5.52 39.97
CA THR A 537 15.95 -5.48 40.76
C THR A 537 16.95 -6.53 40.24
N ILE A 538 18.19 -6.49 40.74
CA ILE A 538 19.25 -7.46 40.38
C ILE A 538 18.85 -8.91 40.71
N ASP A 539 18.15 -9.14 41.82
CA ASP A 539 17.67 -10.48 42.16
C ASP A 539 16.51 -10.89 41.25
N GLN A 540 15.55 -9.98 41.03
CA GLN A 540 14.39 -10.26 40.20
C GLN A 540 14.73 -10.54 38.73
N ILE A 541 15.75 -9.89 38.15
CA ILE A 541 16.20 -10.19 36.78
C ILE A 541 16.89 -11.56 36.70
N GLN A 542 17.57 -11.99 37.76
CA GLN A 542 18.13 -13.35 37.83
C GLN A 542 17.02 -14.40 37.90
N ASP A 543 15.98 -14.15 38.70
CA ASP A 543 14.80 -15.01 38.79
C ASP A 543 14.05 -15.05 37.45
N PHE A 544 13.89 -13.90 36.79
CA PHE A 544 13.28 -13.81 35.45
C PHE A 544 14.05 -14.65 34.42
N ARG A 545 15.39 -14.64 34.47
CA ARG A 545 16.24 -15.41 33.54
C ARG A 545 16.23 -16.91 33.83
N ALA A 546 15.99 -17.32 35.07
CA ALA A 546 16.17 -18.71 35.51
C ALA A 546 15.45 -19.77 34.64
N PRO A 547 14.22 -19.56 34.12
CA PRO A 547 13.50 -20.55 33.32
C PRO A 547 14.07 -20.81 31.92
N TYR A 548 14.99 -19.99 31.43
CA TYR A 548 15.50 -20.07 30.06
C TYR A 548 16.89 -20.70 30.02
N SER A 549 17.09 -21.74 29.20
CA SER A 549 18.41 -22.35 29.02
C SER A 549 18.59 -22.78 27.57
N THR A 550 19.18 -21.91 26.76
CA THR A 550 19.37 -22.15 25.33
C THR A 550 20.60 -21.44 24.79
N LYS A 551 21.23 -22.04 23.79
CA LYS A 551 22.29 -21.39 23.01
C LYS A 551 21.75 -20.41 21.97
N TYR A 552 20.46 -20.47 21.61
CA TYR A 552 19.85 -19.68 20.53
C TYR A 552 19.22 -18.36 20.97
N ALA A 553 19.44 -17.93 22.22
CA ALA A 553 18.89 -16.68 22.72
C ALA A 553 19.86 -15.90 23.62
N ALA A 554 19.65 -14.58 23.69
CA ALA A 554 20.32 -13.67 24.61
C ALA A 554 19.33 -12.72 25.28
N LEU A 555 19.61 -12.33 26.53
CA LEU A 555 18.82 -11.40 27.32
C LEU A 555 19.63 -10.13 27.63
N TYR A 556 19.01 -8.96 27.50
CA TYR A 556 19.64 -7.66 27.72
C TYR A 556 18.92 -6.86 28.82
N TYR A 557 19.69 -6.22 29.70
CA TYR A 557 19.17 -5.47 30.84
C TYR A 557 20.11 -4.31 31.21
N PRO A 558 19.60 -3.12 31.60
CA PRO A 558 18.20 -2.72 31.74
C PRO A 558 17.56 -2.27 30.41
N TRP A 559 16.32 -1.79 30.50
CA TRP A 559 15.66 -1.07 29.42
C TRP A 559 16.39 0.23 29.07
N VAL A 560 16.19 0.70 27.83
CA VAL A 560 16.77 1.96 27.34
C VAL A 560 15.76 3.10 27.45
N VAL A 561 16.23 4.33 27.49
CA VAL A 561 15.40 5.53 27.68
C VAL A 561 15.69 6.55 26.60
N LEU A 562 14.65 7.07 25.97
CA LEU A 562 14.71 8.17 24.99
C LEU A 562 13.59 9.16 25.23
N ASN A 563 13.65 10.29 24.55
CA ASN A 563 12.51 11.21 24.49
C ASN A 563 11.54 10.77 23.38
N HIS A 564 10.27 10.59 23.74
CA HIS A 564 9.24 10.22 22.79
C HIS A 564 9.12 11.29 21.68
N PRO A 565 9.13 10.91 20.39
CA PRO A 565 9.19 11.88 19.28
C PRO A 565 8.03 12.87 19.23
N VAL A 566 6.84 12.47 19.69
CA VAL A 566 5.63 13.31 19.67
C VAL A 566 5.49 14.13 20.96
N THR A 567 5.56 13.50 22.13
CA THR A 567 5.30 14.17 23.42
C THR A 567 6.54 14.84 24.01
N GLY A 568 7.74 14.51 23.54
CA GLY A 568 9.02 14.98 24.09
C GLY A 568 9.37 14.40 25.47
N LEU A 569 8.50 13.56 26.05
CA LEU A 569 8.69 13.02 27.40
C LEU A 569 9.65 11.82 27.40
N PRO A 570 10.47 11.66 28.45
CA PRO A 570 11.26 10.45 28.65
C PRO A 570 10.37 9.20 28.65
N THR A 571 10.78 8.19 27.89
CA THR A 571 10.05 6.92 27.72
C THR A 571 11.02 5.76 27.74
N ASP A 572 10.76 4.81 28.61
CA ASP A 572 11.49 3.54 28.68
C ASP A 572 11.05 2.62 27.53
N LEU A 573 12.01 1.92 26.94
CA LEU A 573 11.81 0.95 25.87
C LEU A 573 12.54 -0.37 26.10
N PRO A 574 11.95 -1.48 25.62
CA PRO A 574 12.64 -2.75 25.55
C PRO A 574 13.93 -2.66 24.71
N PRO A 575 15.03 -3.28 25.15
CA PRO A 575 16.31 -3.21 24.44
C PRO A 575 16.35 -4.04 23.14
N SER A 576 15.51 -5.07 22.96
CA SER A 576 15.59 -6.01 21.83
C SER A 576 15.64 -5.35 20.45
N GLY A 577 14.83 -4.32 20.20
CA GLY A 577 14.84 -3.58 18.93
C GLY A 577 16.20 -2.90 18.65
N HIS A 578 16.75 -2.23 19.66
CA HIS A 578 18.07 -1.59 19.58
C HIS A 578 19.17 -2.63 19.41
N MET A 579 19.08 -3.74 20.14
CA MET A 579 20.06 -4.82 20.09
C MET A 579 20.06 -5.54 18.74
N ALA A 580 18.91 -5.79 18.14
CA ALA A 580 18.82 -6.34 16.79
C ALA A 580 19.51 -5.41 15.77
N GLY A 581 19.33 -4.09 15.90
CA GLY A 581 20.04 -3.11 15.07
C GLY A 581 21.56 -3.13 15.30
N ILE A 582 22.00 -3.27 16.56
CA ILE A 582 23.42 -3.38 16.92
C ILE A 582 24.04 -4.67 16.38
N TYR A 583 23.32 -5.79 16.43
CA TYR A 583 23.76 -7.05 15.83
C TYR A 583 23.95 -6.86 14.32
N ALA A 584 22.93 -6.37 13.62
CA ALA A 584 22.98 -6.12 12.19
C ALA A 584 24.14 -5.19 11.81
N ARG A 585 24.31 -4.08 12.54
CA ARG A 585 25.42 -3.14 12.34
C ARG A 585 26.78 -3.79 12.57
N THR A 586 26.94 -4.55 13.65
CA THR A 586 28.21 -5.22 13.97
C THR A 586 28.57 -6.22 12.89
N ASP A 587 27.60 -6.99 12.41
CA ASP A 587 27.81 -7.99 11.38
C ASP A 587 28.22 -7.35 10.05
N VAL A 588 27.55 -6.27 9.64
CA VAL A 588 27.88 -5.54 8.41
C VAL A 588 29.26 -4.88 8.51
N GLU A 589 29.59 -4.25 9.64
CA GLU A 589 30.84 -3.50 9.80
C GLU A 589 32.05 -4.40 10.07
N ARG A 590 31.85 -5.54 10.76
CA ARG A 590 32.94 -6.33 11.36
C ARG A 590 32.81 -7.85 11.18
N GLY A 591 31.69 -8.33 10.63
CA GLY A 591 31.39 -9.75 10.50
C GLY A 591 30.78 -10.38 11.77
N VAL A 592 30.00 -11.45 11.57
CA VAL A 592 29.24 -12.15 12.63
C VAL A 592 30.11 -12.71 13.78
N HIS A 593 31.38 -13.00 13.48
CA HIS A 593 32.35 -13.49 14.46
C HIS A 593 32.72 -12.43 15.51
N LYS A 594 32.45 -11.13 15.27
CA LYS A 594 32.67 -10.06 16.26
C LYS A 594 31.52 -10.02 17.27
N ALA A 595 31.85 -10.12 18.56
CA ALA A 595 30.89 -9.92 19.63
C ALA A 595 30.19 -8.55 19.53
N PRO A 596 28.84 -8.47 19.58
CA PRO A 596 28.07 -7.21 19.59
C PRO A 596 28.11 -6.51 20.97
N ALA A 597 29.28 -6.51 21.60
CA ALA A 597 29.58 -5.85 22.87
C ALA A 597 30.62 -4.73 22.66
N ASN A 598 30.70 -3.83 23.64
CA ASN A 598 31.37 -2.54 23.57
C ASN A 598 30.84 -1.63 22.44
N ALA A 599 29.63 -1.90 21.94
CA ALA A 599 28.96 -1.10 20.94
C ALA A 599 28.21 0.07 21.61
N VAL A 600 28.24 1.25 20.98
CA VAL A 600 27.42 2.40 21.41
C VAL A 600 25.94 2.11 21.09
N VAL A 601 25.06 2.35 22.06
CA VAL A 601 23.61 2.34 21.84
C VAL A 601 23.20 3.72 21.32
N ARG A 602 22.72 3.77 20.06
CA ARG A 602 22.26 4.99 19.38
C ARG A 602 20.74 5.16 19.60
N GLY A 603 20.24 6.38 19.39
CA GLY A 603 18.79 6.66 19.46
C GLY A 603 18.22 6.88 20.86
N ILE A 604 19.08 6.98 21.88
CA ILE A 604 18.69 7.08 23.29
C ILE A 604 19.26 8.33 23.96
N ASN A 605 18.76 8.68 25.14
CA ASN A 605 19.23 9.84 25.89
C ASN A 605 20.72 9.70 26.25
N LEU A 606 21.49 10.77 26.08
CA LEU A 606 22.96 10.70 26.23
C LEU A 606 23.41 10.46 27.69
N ARG A 607 22.74 11.07 28.66
CA ARG A 607 23.09 10.98 30.09
C ARG A 607 22.24 9.96 30.83
N ASP A 608 20.93 10.00 30.64
CA ASP A 608 19.96 9.13 31.31
C ASP A 608 19.34 8.15 30.31
N GLY A 609 20.19 7.47 29.54
CA GLY A 609 19.79 6.58 28.45
C GLY A 609 19.42 5.16 28.86
N LEU A 610 19.55 4.83 30.15
CA LEU A 610 19.31 3.50 30.71
C LEU A 610 18.39 3.63 31.92
N ALA A 611 17.39 2.75 32.01
CA ALA A 611 16.37 2.81 33.06
C ALA A 611 16.91 2.47 34.46
N ALA A 612 18.08 1.82 34.53
CA ALA A 612 18.78 1.57 35.78
C ALA A 612 20.29 1.79 35.59
N ASP A 613 20.95 2.39 36.58
CA ASP A 613 22.40 2.48 36.59
C ASP A 613 23.02 1.20 37.16
N LEU A 614 23.86 0.53 36.36
CA LEU A 614 24.50 -0.72 36.74
C LEU A 614 25.96 -0.48 37.13
N THR A 615 26.25 -0.75 38.39
CA THR A 615 27.61 -0.77 38.91
C THR A 615 28.36 -2.02 38.45
N ARG A 616 29.69 -2.01 38.60
CA ARG A 616 30.52 -3.20 38.39
C ARG A 616 30.08 -4.39 39.25
N ARG A 617 29.73 -4.15 40.52
CA ARG A 617 29.26 -5.21 41.43
C ARG A 617 27.96 -5.85 40.96
N HIS A 618 27.03 -5.05 40.44
CA HIS A 618 25.80 -5.59 39.84
C HIS A 618 26.14 -6.48 38.64
N GLN A 619 27.04 -6.02 37.77
CA GLN A 619 27.47 -6.80 36.62
C GLN A 619 28.14 -8.12 37.01
N ASP A 620 28.96 -8.15 38.07
CA ASP A 620 29.62 -9.36 38.56
C ASP A 620 28.60 -10.46 38.96
N LEU A 621 27.37 -10.08 39.33
CA LEU A 621 26.26 -10.99 39.61
C LEU A 621 25.49 -11.41 38.34
N LEU A 622 25.31 -10.49 37.39
CA LEU A 622 24.52 -10.71 36.17
C LEU A 622 25.26 -11.55 35.11
N ASN A 623 26.55 -11.29 34.90
CA ASN A 623 27.34 -11.93 33.85
C ASN A 623 27.36 -13.47 33.97
N PRO A 624 27.61 -14.09 35.14
CA PRO A 624 27.60 -15.55 35.30
C PRO A 624 26.26 -16.20 34.92
N LYS A 625 25.16 -15.45 35.00
CA LYS A 625 23.82 -15.89 34.61
C LYS A 625 23.51 -15.65 33.12
N GLY A 626 24.44 -15.13 32.33
CA GLY A 626 24.21 -14.83 30.91
C GLY A 626 23.30 -13.64 30.66
N ILE A 627 23.15 -12.75 31.64
CA ILE A 627 22.36 -11.51 31.51
C ILE A 627 23.31 -10.41 31.03
N ASN A 628 23.08 -9.88 29.83
CA ASN A 628 23.96 -8.89 29.21
C ASN A 628 23.64 -7.48 29.70
N ALA A 629 24.58 -6.86 30.41
CA ALA A 629 24.41 -5.52 30.95
C ALA A 629 24.53 -4.43 29.88
N LEU A 630 23.60 -3.49 29.84
CA LEU A 630 23.77 -2.19 29.21
C LEU A 630 24.27 -1.20 30.28
N ARG A 631 25.35 -0.47 29.99
CA ARG A 631 26.02 0.39 30.99
C ARG A 631 26.43 1.73 30.41
N TYR A 632 26.31 2.77 31.22
CA TYR A 632 26.87 4.07 30.92
C TYR A 632 28.32 4.15 31.42
N PHE A 633 29.19 4.70 30.59
CA PHE A 633 30.57 4.99 30.94
C PHE A 633 30.89 6.46 30.66
N PRO A 634 31.38 7.21 31.65
CA PRO A 634 31.84 8.59 31.45
C PRO A 634 32.85 8.67 30.29
N GLY A 635 32.60 9.54 29.32
CA GLY A 635 33.45 9.72 28.13
C GLY A 635 33.29 8.67 27.02
N MET A 636 32.67 7.51 27.29
CA MET A 636 32.41 6.48 26.27
C MET A 636 30.92 6.31 25.91
N GLY A 637 30.01 6.90 26.71
CA GLY A 637 28.57 6.88 26.50
C GLY A 637 27.89 5.58 26.95
N ASN A 638 26.64 5.38 26.50
CA ASN A 638 25.86 4.16 26.73
C ASN A 638 26.38 3.03 25.85
N ARG A 639 26.77 1.91 26.48
CA ARG A 639 27.42 0.77 25.82
C ARG A 639 26.70 -0.54 26.13
N VAL A 640 26.67 -1.41 25.14
CA VAL A 640 26.42 -2.84 25.36
C VAL A 640 27.65 -3.44 26.02
N TRP A 641 27.50 -4.07 27.18
CA TRP A 641 28.63 -4.53 28.00
C TRP A 641 28.53 -6.00 28.39
N GLY A 642 27.99 -6.81 27.47
CA GLY A 642 27.92 -8.27 27.52
C GLY A 642 27.53 -8.86 26.15
N ALA A 643 27.98 -10.08 25.88
CA ALA A 643 27.62 -10.85 24.67
C ALA A 643 27.51 -12.35 24.96
N ARG A 644 26.89 -12.71 26.09
CA ARG A 644 26.63 -14.10 26.49
C ARG A 644 25.25 -14.56 26.03
N THR A 645 25.15 -15.84 25.70
CA THR A 645 23.87 -16.53 25.44
C THR A 645 23.23 -16.95 26.78
N LEU A 646 22.05 -17.55 26.71
CA LEU A 646 21.38 -18.17 27.84
C LEU A 646 21.86 -19.62 28.10
N SER A 647 22.90 -20.09 27.42
CA SER A 647 23.41 -21.45 27.56
C SER A 647 24.17 -21.62 28.88
N SER A 648 23.99 -22.78 29.51
CA SER A 648 24.85 -23.25 30.60
C SER A 648 26.13 -23.93 30.10
N ASP A 649 26.13 -24.39 28.85
CA ASP A 649 27.31 -24.96 28.20
C ASP A 649 28.33 -23.87 27.86
N SER A 650 29.55 -24.05 28.38
CA SER A 650 30.69 -23.16 28.14
C SER A 650 31.09 -23.04 26.67
N ALA A 651 30.88 -24.07 25.85
CA ALA A 651 31.19 -24.03 24.42
C ALA A 651 30.31 -23.01 23.68
N TRP A 652 29.05 -22.87 24.12
CA TRP A 652 28.06 -21.97 23.53
C TRP A 652 27.84 -20.69 24.34
N ARG A 653 28.80 -20.32 25.18
CA ARG A 653 28.68 -19.17 26.09
C ARG A 653 28.45 -17.84 25.37
N TYR A 654 29.03 -17.66 24.18
CA TYR A 654 29.09 -16.35 23.52
C TYR A 654 28.18 -16.26 22.29
N VAL A 655 27.50 -15.11 22.16
CA VAL A 655 26.58 -14.79 21.07
C VAL A 655 27.26 -14.90 19.70
N ASN A 656 28.43 -14.27 19.53
CA ASN A 656 29.15 -14.30 18.25
C ASN A 656 29.61 -15.70 17.87
N VAL A 657 29.92 -16.56 18.84
CA VAL A 657 30.29 -17.95 18.56
C VAL A 657 29.08 -18.71 18.04
N ARG A 658 27.93 -18.68 18.73
CA ARG A 658 26.73 -19.37 18.24
C ARG A 658 26.28 -18.82 16.88
N ARG A 659 26.26 -17.50 16.71
CA ARG A 659 25.85 -16.87 15.43
C ARG A 659 26.82 -17.16 14.29
N LEU A 660 28.12 -17.30 14.56
CA LEU A 660 29.08 -17.77 13.56
C LEU A 660 28.77 -19.21 13.11
N PHE A 661 28.43 -20.11 14.04
CA PHE A 661 28.04 -21.48 13.66
C PHE A 661 26.74 -21.49 12.85
N ILE A 662 25.74 -20.68 13.22
CA ILE A 662 24.51 -20.51 12.41
C ILE A 662 24.87 -20.08 10.98
N PHE A 663 25.71 -19.05 10.83
CA PHE A 663 26.17 -18.59 9.52
C PHE A 663 26.89 -19.67 8.71
N LEU A 664 27.74 -20.46 9.35
CA LEU A 664 28.48 -21.54 8.69
C LEU A 664 27.55 -22.67 8.25
N GLU A 665 26.69 -23.14 9.14
CA GLU A 665 25.70 -24.20 8.90
C GLU A 665 24.81 -23.82 7.71
N GLU A 666 24.22 -22.63 7.74
CA GLU A 666 23.30 -22.15 6.70
C GLU A 666 23.98 -21.92 5.34
N SER A 667 25.17 -21.29 5.34
CA SER A 667 25.91 -21.06 4.08
C SER A 667 26.31 -22.37 3.42
N ILE A 668 26.72 -23.36 4.20
CA ILE A 668 27.08 -24.69 3.68
C ILE A 668 25.83 -25.39 3.15
N GLU A 669 24.70 -25.33 3.86
CA GLU A 669 23.45 -25.92 3.41
C GLU A 669 22.98 -25.33 2.06
N GLU A 670 22.87 -24.01 1.92
CA GLU A 670 22.48 -23.36 0.66
C GLU A 670 23.49 -23.64 -0.47
N GLY A 671 24.79 -23.56 -0.15
CA GLY A 671 25.86 -23.71 -1.12
C GLY A 671 26.13 -25.14 -1.59
N THR A 672 25.55 -26.15 -0.92
CA THR A 672 25.73 -27.58 -1.26
C THR A 672 24.45 -28.28 -1.71
N GLN A 673 23.37 -27.55 -1.99
CA GLN A 673 22.11 -28.12 -2.51
C GLN A 673 22.29 -28.92 -3.81
N TRP A 674 23.27 -28.55 -4.64
CA TRP A 674 23.59 -29.26 -5.90
C TRP A 674 24.07 -30.71 -5.70
N VAL A 675 24.49 -31.09 -4.49
CA VAL A 675 24.95 -32.45 -4.16
C VAL A 675 23.81 -33.46 -4.19
N VAL A 676 22.57 -33.00 -3.99
CA VAL A 676 21.40 -33.87 -3.93
C VAL A 676 21.15 -34.51 -5.30
N PHE A 677 20.96 -35.84 -5.32
CA PHE A 677 20.77 -36.69 -6.51
C PHE A 677 22.01 -36.88 -7.41
N GLU A 678 23.18 -36.39 -7.00
CA GLU A 678 24.43 -36.71 -7.69
C GLU A 678 24.89 -38.17 -7.41
N PRO A 679 25.65 -38.80 -8.33
CA PRO A 679 26.21 -40.12 -8.09
C PRO A 679 27.10 -40.16 -6.84
N ASN A 680 26.69 -40.93 -5.82
CA ASN A 680 27.38 -41.03 -4.54
C ASN A 680 28.69 -41.84 -4.66
N ALA A 681 29.74 -41.19 -5.16
CA ALA A 681 31.07 -41.77 -5.40
C ALA A 681 32.19 -40.82 -4.98
N GLU A 682 33.43 -41.32 -4.93
CA GLU A 682 34.62 -40.59 -4.46
C GLU A 682 34.83 -39.22 -5.13
N ALA A 683 34.47 -39.09 -6.41
CA ALA A 683 34.55 -37.82 -7.13
C ALA A 683 33.63 -36.74 -6.52
N LEU A 684 32.40 -37.10 -6.16
CA LEU A 684 31.45 -36.20 -5.49
C LEU A 684 31.98 -35.81 -4.11
N TRP A 685 32.51 -36.77 -3.34
CA TRP A 685 33.01 -36.52 -1.99
C TRP A 685 34.19 -35.54 -1.99
N ALA A 686 35.14 -35.74 -2.92
CA ALA A 686 36.27 -34.84 -3.11
C ALA A 686 35.80 -33.43 -3.49
N LEU A 687 34.77 -33.33 -4.35
CA LEU A 687 34.20 -32.05 -4.77
C LEU A 687 33.51 -31.31 -3.62
N VAL A 688 32.71 -32.02 -2.81
CA VAL A 688 32.08 -31.48 -1.59
C VAL A 688 33.14 -30.99 -0.62
N LYS A 689 34.15 -31.82 -0.33
CA LYS A 689 35.26 -31.47 0.54
C LYS A 689 35.95 -30.19 0.08
N GLN A 690 36.37 -30.14 -1.19
CA GLN A 690 37.06 -28.98 -1.76
C GLN A 690 36.19 -27.72 -1.69
N THR A 691 34.89 -27.84 -1.97
CA THR A 691 33.95 -26.71 -1.95
C THR A 691 33.82 -26.11 -0.54
N VAL A 692 33.69 -26.97 0.48
CA VAL A 692 33.62 -26.56 1.88
C VAL A 692 34.97 -26.01 2.36
N GLU A 693 36.10 -26.63 2.02
CA GLU A 693 37.44 -26.13 2.37
C GLU A 693 37.70 -24.73 1.80
N ASN A 694 37.32 -24.49 0.53
CA ASN A 694 37.45 -23.17 -0.10
C ASN A 694 36.64 -22.09 0.65
N PHE A 695 35.44 -22.44 1.09
CA PHE A 695 34.59 -21.55 1.89
C PHE A 695 35.20 -21.25 3.25
N LEU A 696 35.56 -22.29 4.02
CA LEU A 696 36.16 -22.13 5.34
C LEU A 696 37.52 -21.42 5.27
N GLY A 697 38.28 -21.61 4.20
CA GLY A 697 39.50 -20.84 3.92
C GLY A 697 39.23 -19.35 3.72
N THR A 698 38.08 -18.99 3.12
CA THR A 698 37.64 -17.59 3.02
C THR A 698 37.22 -17.04 4.38
N VAL A 699 36.47 -17.82 5.16
CA VAL A 699 36.04 -17.45 6.52
C VAL A 699 37.25 -17.26 7.45
N TRP A 700 38.24 -18.15 7.40
CA TRP A 700 39.49 -18.02 8.16
C TRP A 700 40.28 -16.76 7.77
N ARG A 701 40.44 -16.49 6.47
CA ARG A 701 41.13 -15.26 5.99
C ARG A 701 40.42 -13.98 6.43
N SER A 702 39.12 -14.02 6.73
CA SER A 702 38.39 -12.88 7.29
C SER A 702 38.68 -12.62 8.79
N GLY A 703 39.40 -13.54 9.46
CA GLY A 703 39.69 -13.49 10.89
C GLY A 703 38.62 -14.10 11.78
N ALA A 704 37.64 -14.81 11.22
CA ALA A 704 36.55 -15.42 11.97
C ALA A 704 36.94 -16.73 12.68
N LEU A 705 37.92 -17.45 12.13
CA LEU A 705 38.46 -18.68 12.70
C LEU A 705 39.85 -18.44 13.31
N ALA A 706 40.13 -19.07 14.45
CA ALA A 706 41.40 -18.99 15.15
C ALA A 706 42.44 -19.92 14.50
N GLY A 707 43.74 -19.64 14.67
CA GLY A 707 44.82 -20.44 14.12
C GLY A 707 45.70 -19.65 13.15
N THR A 708 46.98 -19.99 13.11
CA THR A 708 47.98 -19.37 12.22
C THR A 708 48.05 -20.06 10.86
N THR A 709 47.52 -21.28 10.77
CA THR A 709 47.39 -22.06 9.54
C THR A 709 45.94 -22.55 9.36
N PRO A 710 45.50 -22.89 8.14
CA PRO A 710 44.18 -23.48 7.90
C PRO A 710 43.92 -24.75 8.73
N ASP A 711 44.92 -25.63 8.86
CA ASP A 711 44.80 -26.92 9.56
C ASP A 711 44.57 -26.76 11.07
N GLU A 712 45.05 -25.66 11.67
CA GLU A 712 44.72 -25.29 13.06
C GLU A 712 43.30 -24.72 13.20
N ALA A 713 42.77 -24.15 12.11
CA ALA A 713 41.53 -23.39 12.11
C ALA A 713 40.29 -24.23 11.78
N TYR A 714 40.42 -25.18 10.86
CA TYR A 714 39.32 -26.07 10.47
C TYR A 714 39.83 -27.38 9.88
N PHE A 715 38.94 -28.39 9.85
CA PHE A 715 39.13 -29.61 9.07
C PHE A 715 37.83 -29.99 8.37
N VAL A 716 37.96 -30.65 7.21
CA VAL A 716 36.85 -31.21 6.45
C VAL A 716 37.19 -32.65 6.06
N ALA A 717 36.39 -33.61 6.52
CA ALA A 717 36.53 -35.02 6.19
C ALA A 717 35.26 -35.49 5.47
N CYS A 718 35.40 -35.94 4.22
CA CYS A 718 34.33 -36.49 3.41
C CYS A 718 34.91 -37.61 2.56
N ASP A 719 35.05 -38.79 3.17
CA ASP A 719 35.67 -39.96 2.56
C ASP A 719 35.24 -41.24 3.30
N ARG A 720 35.86 -42.38 2.98
CA ARG A 720 35.57 -43.68 3.60
C ARG A 720 35.79 -43.73 5.12
N THR A 721 36.46 -42.75 5.71
CA THR A 721 36.64 -42.66 7.17
C THR A 721 35.40 -42.10 7.88
N THR A 722 34.53 -41.40 7.16
CA THR A 722 33.29 -40.80 7.71
C THR A 722 32.03 -41.58 7.36
N MET A 723 32.11 -42.56 6.44
CA MET A 723 30.97 -43.31 5.91
C MET A 723 31.21 -44.82 5.93
N THR A 724 30.20 -45.58 6.35
CA THR A 724 30.20 -47.05 6.26
C THR A 724 29.60 -47.53 4.94
N GLU A 725 29.76 -48.82 4.60
CA GLU A 725 29.06 -49.41 3.44
C GLU A 725 27.53 -49.33 3.57
N ASP A 726 26.99 -49.43 4.79
CA ASP A 726 25.56 -49.26 5.04
C ASP A 726 25.10 -47.83 4.73
N ASP A 727 25.90 -46.82 5.07
CA ASP A 727 25.59 -45.42 4.75
C ASP A 727 25.49 -45.22 3.23
N LEU A 728 26.43 -45.77 2.46
CA LEU A 728 26.44 -45.65 1.01
C LEU A 728 25.26 -46.40 0.37
N GLN A 729 24.94 -47.60 0.86
CA GLN A 729 23.78 -48.36 0.39
C GLN A 729 22.45 -47.65 0.66
N ASN A 730 22.39 -46.88 1.75
CA ASN A 730 21.24 -46.03 2.08
C ASN A 730 21.31 -44.62 1.44
N GLY A 731 22.27 -44.37 0.54
CA GLY A 731 22.42 -43.10 -0.17
C GLY A 731 22.88 -41.93 0.71
N ARG A 732 23.47 -42.19 1.89
CA ARG A 732 24.00 -41.16 2.78
C ARG A 732 25.42 -40.76 2.36
N LEU A 733 25.67 -39.46 2.36
CA LEU A 733 27.00 -38.84 2.27
C LEU A 733 27.23 -38.06 3.57
N ILE A 734 28.30 -38.39 4.29
CA ILE A 734 28.60 -37.79 5.60
C ILE A 734 29.90 -36.98 5.50
N CYS A 735 29.77 -35.66 5.54
CA CYS A 735 30.88 -34.73 5.62
C CYS A 735 31.02 -34.22 7.08
N VAL A 736 32.16 -34.50 7.71
CA VAL A 736 32.46 -34.05 9.07
C VAL A 736 33.32 -32.79 9.00
N ILE A 737 32.83 -31.73 9.62
CA ILE A 737 33.45 -30.41 9.62
C ILE A 737 33.74 -30.00 11.05
N GLY A 738 34.98 -29.60 11.32
CA GLY A 738 35.36 -28.96 12.58
C GLY A 738 35.92 -27.58 12.33
N VAL A 739 35.57 -26.62 13.19
CA VAL A 739 36.06 -25.23 13.11
C VAL A 739 36.45 -24.72 14.50
N ALA A 740 37.50 -23.89 14.56
CA ALA A 740 37.97 -23.22 15.76
C ALA A 740 37.53 -21.74 15.74
N PRO A 741 36.47 -21.35 16.45
CA PRO A 741 36.00 -19.96 16.45
C PRO A 741 36.93 -19.04 17.25
N VAL A 742 36.99 -17.77 16.88
CA VAL A 742 37.66 -16.75 17.71
C VAL A 742 36.79 -16.37 18.90
N PHE A 743 37.33 -16.54 20.11
CA PHE A 743 36.66 -16.15 21.36
C PHE A 743 36.92 -14.67 21.70
N PRO A 744 35.94 -13.93 22.25
CA PRO A 744 36.15 -12.54 22.65
C PRO A 744 37.00 -12.44 23.93
N ALA A 745 37.88 -11.44 23.98
CA ALA A 745 38.63 -11.10 25.20
C ALA A 745 37.73 -10.35 26.21
N GLU A 746 36.98 -11.10 27.04
CA GLU A 746 36.07 -10.55 28.05
C GLU A 746 36.82 -9.99 29.28
N PHE A 747 37.96 -10.57 29.64
CA PHE A 747 38.76 -10.16 30.81
C PHE A 747 40.19 -9.82 30.38
N VAL A 748 40.64 -8.60 30.71
CA VAL A 748 42.03 -8.17 30.54
C VAL A 748 42.64 -7.98 31.93
N ILE A 749 43.64 -8.80 32.27
CA ILE A 749 44.25 -8.81 33.61
C ILE A 749 45.66 -8.22 33.50
N PHE A 750 45.85 -7.02 34.03
CA PHE A 750 47.19 -6.45 34.26
C PHE A 750 47.69 -6.89 35.63
N ARG A 751 48.78 -7.66 35.66
CA ARG A 751 49.48 -8.02 36.91
C ARG A 751 50.63 -7.04 37.12
N ILE A 752 50.50 -6.16 38.12
CA ILE A 752 51.53 -5.18 38.48
C ILE A 752 52.25 -5.69 39.73
N GLN A 753 53.56 -5.92 39.63
CA GLN A 753 54.40 -6.33 40.75
C GLN A 753 55.33 -5.19 41.15
N GLN A 754 55.52 -4.98 42.45
CA GLN A 754 56.58 -4.10 42.94
C GLN A 754 57.94 -4.78 42.68
N LYS A 755 58.78 -4.14 41.88
CA LYS A 755 60.14 -4.61 41.61
C LYS A 755 61.02 -4.39 42.85
N THR A 756 61.36 -5.45 43.57
CA THR A 756 62.47 -5.46 44.54
C THR A 756 63.78 -5.87 43.84
N ARG A 757 64.93 -5.52 44.41
CA ARG A 757 66.25 -5.63 43.74
C ARG A 757 66.67 -7.08 43.40
N GLU A 758 66.00 -8.09 43.94
CA GLU A 758 66.44 -9.50 43.89
C GLU A 758 65.46 -10.50 43.24
N THR A 759 64.32 -10.08 42.68
CA THR A 759 63.37 -11.04 42.08
C THR A 759 63.63 -11.23 40.60
N GLN A 760 63.97 -12.47 40.20
CA GLN A 760 63.86 -12.92 38.80
C GLN A 760 62.38 -12.91 38.36
N PRO A 761 62.09 -12.58 37.09
CA PRO A 761 60.74 -12.60 36.55
C PRO A 761 60.20 -14.04 36.47
N VAL A 762 58.92 -14.23 36.82
CA VAL A 762 58.12 -15.44 36.55
C VAL A 762 57.28 -15.22 35.32
#